data_AF-Q7U5X6-F1
#
_entry.id   AF-Q7U5X6-F1
#
_cell.length_a   1.000
_cell.length_b   1.000
_cell.length_c   1.000
_cell.angle_alpha   90.00
_cell.angle_beta   90.00
_cell.angle_gamma   90.00
#
_symmetry.space_group_name_H-M   'P 1'
#
loop_
_entity.id
_entity.type
_entity.pdbx_description
1 polymer ?
#
loop_
_entity_poly.entity_id
_entity_poly.type
_entity_poly.pdbx_seq_one_letter_code
_entity_poly.pdbx_strand_id
1 'polypeptide(L)'
;MHNKFFGEAIVFCDELFYNYLRRRVTMAKALIAASPDRTSREWRNAAAFAALTETGEIRAWGIPTSGGLLSIDAAALSGVRQIYSTESAFAALTDQGQVVAWGGNGGDASAVQDQLESGIRSIASTTEAFAALDINGKVTTWGTAKFGGDTSDIADVLNEGVVDIFSTDHAFAALKEDGTVVAWGDEFSGGFRGKSGIGVAQNVREIRSTSGAFAALLNDDTVQTWGYWNHGGLPEGVSALALASGQVKDIFSNEFTFAALLKDGTVIAWGSPSSGGDTSSVDEQLMDVQTIVGNRNAFAAITGSGKVVSWGISGDNYVDQGDALGAGVINVVASDQAFAALKSDGSVVTWGSSQYGGDSSAVASDLISDVVELTASESAFAARKSNGKVVTWGDNEAGGDSSSVQPQLLTGVEKVYANQLAFAALKSDGSVVTWGDQEYGGNSRFATGGDLDDIVNIADVFTDTFIGDNFIDTVPVPTPTPVPTPTPVPTPTPDPTPTPDPTPTPDPTPTPDPTPTPDPTPTPDPTPTPDPTPTPDPTPTPDPTPTPDPTPTPDPTPTPDPTPTPDPTPTPDPTPTSEPYDGIIQSVRGKGKLKGTKVADAFTFDSFEAFTKKSADKIIGFNASQGDTIAVSPNAFPALTGASAISFASTRNKKEFKQLSKEDYDFVYFEKKGRLYFDGNGAEKNWGNSSEGGLVAILKGKPELTAEDVTLLA
;
A
#
# COMPACT_ATOMS: atom_id res chain seq x y z
N MET A 1 -40.97 -1.39 -48.68
CA MET A 1 -39.59 -1.17 -48.19
C MET A 1 -39.51 -0.16 -47.03
N HIS A 2 -40.58 0.07 -46.25
CA HIS A 2 -40.55 1.01 -45.11
C HIS A 2 -40.79 0.36 -43.73
N ASN A 3 -41.16 -0.93 -43.68
CA ASN A 3 -41.43 -1.64 -42.41
C ASN A 3 -40.33 -2.63 -41.99
N LYS A 4 -39.22 -2.72 -42.72
CA LYS A 4 -38.09 -3.61 -42.36
C LYS A 4 -36.95 -2.87 -41.64
N PHE A 5 -36.85 -1.55 -41.80
CA PHE A 5 -35.81 -0.74 -41.15
C PHE A 5 -36.18 -0.28 -39.73
N PHE A 6 -37.46 -0.22 -39.37
CA PHE A 6 -37.87 0.17 -38.01
C PHE A 6 -37.74 -0.98 -36.99
N GLY A 7 -37.86 -2.23 -37.42
CA GLY A 7 -37.71 -3.39 -36.52
C GLY A 7 -36.26 -3.62 -36.08
N GLU A 8 -35.30 -3.47 -36.99
CA GLU A 8 -33.88 -3.68 -36.68
C GLU A 8 -33.27 -2.49 -35.91
N ALA A 9 -33.73 -1.26 -36.14
CA ALA A 9 -33.28 -0.09 -35.37
C ALA A 9 -33.81 -0.08 -33.92
N ILE A 10 -35.03 -0.56 -33.68
CA ILE A 10 -35.61 -0.64 -32.32
C ILE A 10 -34.93 -1.75 -31.52
N VAL A 11 -34.63 -2.90 -32.13
CA VAL A 11 -33.95 -4.02 -31.45
C VAL A 11 -32.48 -3.66 -31.13
N PHE A 12 -31.79 -2.91 -32.01
CA PHE A 12 -30.40 -2.50 -31.77
C PHE A 12 -30.29 -1.36 -30.73
N CYS A 13 -31.26 -0.44 -30.71
CA CYS A 13 -31.35 0.58 -29.66
C CYS A 13 -31.75 -0.03 -28.30
N ASP A 14 -32.65 -1.02 -28.27
CA ASP A 14 -32.99 -1.72 -27.03
C ASP A 14 -31.83 -2.58 -26.52
N GLU A 15 -31.04 -3.25 -27.37
CA GLU A 15 -29.85 -3.99 -26.91
C GLU A 15 -28.74 -3.06 -26.40
N LEU A 16 -28.50 -1.91 -27.03
CA LEU A 16 -27.51 -0.94 -26.55
C LEU A 16 -27.99 -0.24 -25.27
N PHE A 17 -29.28 0.08 -25.17
CA PHE A 17 -29.87 0.68 -23.97
C PHE A 17 -29.97 -0.34 -22.81
N TYR A 18 -30.27 -1.60 -23.11
CA TYR A 18 -30.29 -2.71 -22.15
C TYR A 18 -28.88 -3.10 -21.70
N ASN A 19 -27.87 -3.09 -22.57
CA ASN A 19 -26.47 -3.29 -22.18
C ASN A 19 -25.89 -2.08 -21.44
N TYR A 20 -26.32 -0.86 -21.76
CA TYR A 20 -25.99 0.36 -21.02
C TYR A 20 -26.62 0.37 -19.62
N LEU A 21 -27.90 0.04 -19.50
CA LEU A 21 -28.60 -0.13 -18.22
C LEU A 21 -28.07 -1.33 -17.44
N ARG A 22 -27.70 -2.44 -18.09
CA ARG A 22 -27.09 -3.59 -17.40
C ARG A 22 -25.68 -3.26 -16.92
N ARG A 23 -24.88 -2.48 -17.66
CA ARG A 23 -23.59 -1.97 -17.15
C ARG A 23 -23.78 -1.00 -15.98
N ARG A 24 -24.74 -0.07 -16.05
CA ARG A 24 -25.07 0.84 -14.94
C ARG A 24 -25.71 0.14 -13.75
N VAL A 25 -26.53 -0.89 -13.96
CA VAL A 25 -27.17 -1.67 -12.90
C VAL A 25 -26.21 -2.70 -12.33
N THR A 26 -25.24 -3.22 -13.09
CA THR A 26 -24.15 -4.05 -12.55
C THR A 26 -23.12 -3.21 -11.81
N MET A 27 -22.77 -2.00 -12.27
CA MET A 27 -21.95 -1.04 -11.48
C MET A 27 -22.69 -0.54 -10.24
N ALA A 28 -23.97 -0.15 -10.36
CA ALA A 28 -24.76 0.32 -9.23
C ALA A 28 -25.17 -0.81 -8.25
N LYS A 29 -25.33 -2.06 -8.71
CA LYS A 29 -25.54 -3.21 -7.80
C LYS A 29 -24.24 -3.74 -7.21
N ALA A 30 -23.09 -3.57 -7.88
CA ALA A 30 -21.79 -3.77 -7.25
C ALA A 30 -21.49 -2.68 -6.20
N LEU A 31 -22.02 -1.46 -6.37
CA LEU A 31 -21.92 -0.38 -5.36
C LEU A 31 -22.93 -0.50 -4.20
N ILE A 32 -24.02 -1.25 -4.36
CA ILE A 32 -25.13 -1.33 -3.37
C ILE A 32 -25.16 -2.69 -2.64
N ALA A 33 -24.53 -3.73 -3.17
CA ALA A 33 -24.21 -4.93 -2.39
C ALA A 33 -22.98 -4.61 -1.52
N ALA A 34 -23.23 -4.10 -0.31
CA ALA A 34 -22.30 -3.95 0.81
C ALA A 34 -20.83 -4.22 0.43
N SER A 35 -20.06 -3.18 0.07
CA SER A 35 -18.60 -3.30 0.04
C SER A 35 -18.14 -3.71 1.44
N PRO A 36 -17.66 -4.96 1.65
CA PRO A 36 -16.96 -5.31 2.87
C PRO A 36 -15.58 -4.59 2.90
N ASP A 37 -15.17 -4.06 1.74
CA ASP A 37 -13.90 -3.43 1.43
C ASP A 37 -13.91 -1.91 1.73
N ARG A 38 -14.37 -1.50 2.92
CA ARG A 38 -14.29 -0.07 3.30
C ARG A 38 -12.84 0.31 3.57
N THR A 39 -12.25 1.02 2.61
CA THR A 39 -10.88 1.55 2.56
C THR A 39 -10.70 2.92 3.24
N SER A 40 -11.70 3.40 4.00
CA SER A 40 -11.61 4.65 4.76
C SER A 40 -11.06 4.35 6.15
N ARG A 41 -9.92 4.95 6.53
CA ARG A 41 -9.32 4.77 7.85
C ARG A 41 -10.28 5.30 8.93
N GLU A 42 -10.87 4.39 9.69
CA GLU A 42 -11.73 4.74 10.83
C GLU A 42 -10.84 4.94 12.06
N TRP A 43 -10.72 6.19 12.51
CA TRP A 43 -9.84 6.56 13.62
C TRP A 43 -10.35 6.02 14.96
N ARG A 44 -9.44 5.53 15.80
CA ARG A 44 -9.74 5.13 17.18
C ARG A 44 -9.66 6.34 18.10
N ASN A 45 -10.63 6.47 19.00
CA ASN A 45 -10.57 7.48 20.05
C ASN A 45 -9.46 7.12 21.06
N ALA A 46 -8.58 8.07 21.35
CA ALA A 46 -7.40 7.84 22.18
C ALA A 46 -7.70 7.66 23.68
N ALA A 47 -8.91 7.98 24.14
CA ALA A 47 -9.20 7.99 25.58
C ALA A 47 -10.66 7.74 25.98
N ALA A 48 -11.52 7.28 25.06
CA ALA A 48 -12.92 7.01 25.34
C ALA A 48 -13.48 5.89 24.44
N PHE A 49 -14.63 5.34 24.85
CA PHE A 49 -15.38 4.32 24.13
C PHE A 49 -16.79 4.79 23.85
N ALA A 50 -17.35 4.25 22.77
CA ALA A 50 -18.77 4.26 22.53
C ALA A 50 -19.22 2.89 22.01
N ALA A 51 -20.34 2.39 22.50
CA ALA A 51 -20.92 1.10 22.15
C ALA A 51 -22.41 1.24 21.84
N LEU A 52 -22.94 0.30 21.06
CA LEU A 52 -24.35 0.21 20.68
C LEU A 52 -25.04 -0.92 21.43
N THR A 53 -26.26 -0.68 21.91
CA THR A 53 -27.16 -1.73 22.41
C THR A 53 -27.89 -2.43 21.24
N GLU A 54 -28.56 -3.57 21.49
CA GLU A 54 -29.43 -4.22 20.49
C GLU A 54 -30.55 -3.30 19.99
N THR A 55 -30.97 -2.34 20.81
CA THR A 55 -31.99 -1.34 20.48
C THR A 55 -31.43 -0.12 19.74
N GLY A 56 -30.13 -0.09 19.46
CA GLY A 56 -29.45 1.02 18.79
C GLY A 56 -29.29 2.27 19.65
N GLU A 57 -29.21 2.12 20.98
CA GLU A 57 -28.83 3.19 21.91
C GLU A 57 -27.31 3.27 22.07
N ILE A 58 -26.77 4.46 22.35
CA ILE A 58 -25.34 4.66 22.58
C ILE A 58 -25.02 4.56 24.07
N ARG A 59 -23.94 3.85 24.42
CA ARG A 59 -23.25 3.91 25.71
C ARG A 59 -21.85 4.47 25.49
N ALA A 60 -21.38 5.40 26.32
CA ALA A 60 -20.01 5.92 26.25
C ALA A 60 -19.35 5.99 27.62
N TRP A 61 -18.04 5.80 27.67
CA TRP A 61 -17.22 5.88 28.89
C TRP A 61 -15.77 6.28 28.57
N GLY A 62 -14.98 6.64 29.58
CA GLY A 62 -13.61 7.15 29.43
C GLY A 62 -13.50 8.65 29.74
N ILE A 63 -12.47 9.32 29.21
CA ILE A 63 -12.24 10.75 29.47
C ILE A 63 -13.41 11.57 28.90
N PRO A 64 -14.11 12.39 29.71
CA PRO A 64 -15.28 13.14 29.25
C PRO A 64 -15.00 14.07 28.06
N THR A 65 -13.83 14.72 28.05
CA THR A 65 -13.42 15.62 26.96
C THR A 65 -13.06 14.89 25.67
N SER A 66 -12.89 13.56 25.72
CA SER A 66 -12.66 12.73 24.55
C SER A 66 -13.94 12.01 24.09
N GLY A 67 -15.12 12.40 24.59
CA GLY A 67 -16.38 11.74 24.23
C GLY A 67 -16.82 10.63 25.19
N GLY A 68 -16.11 10.45 26.33
CA GLY A 68 -16.52 9.54 27.40
C GLY A 68 -17.80 9.95 28.15
N LEU A 69 -18.37 11.12 27.82
CA LEU A 69 -19.69 11.57 28.26
C LEU A 69 -20.53 11.95 27.04
N LEU A 70 -21.73 11.36 26.93
CA LEU A 70 -22.66 11.66 25.83
C LEU A 70 -23.17 13.11 25.92
N SER A 71 -23.34 13.74 24.76
CA SER A 71 -24.16 14.94 24.64
C SER A 71 -25.65 14.59 24.85
N ILE A 72 -26.48 15.61 25.13
CA ILE A 72 -27.92 15.39 25.31
C ILE A 72 -28.57 14.81 24.04
N ASP A 73 -28.09 15.24 22.87
CA ASP A 73 -28.56 14.78 21.57
C ASP A 73 -28.09 13.35 21.27
N ALA A 74 -26.83 13.03 21.61
CA ALA A 74 -26.30 11.67 21.50
C ALA A 74 -27.04 10.69 22.42
N ALA A 75 -27.41 11.12 23.63
CA ALA A 75 -28.19 10.30 24.56
C ALA A 75 -29.66 10.10 24.12
N ALA A 76 -30.18 10.97 23.26
CA ALA A 76 -31.56 10.91 22.76
C ALA A 76 -31.69 10.16 21.42
N LEU A 77 -30.57 9.79 20.79
CA LEU A 77 -30.56 9.03 19.55
C LEU A 77 -31.08 7.59 19.74
N SER A 78 -31.77 7.10 18.72
CA SER A 78 -32.21 5.72 18.61
C SER A 78 -32.01 5.21 17.19
N GLY A 79 -31.91 3.89 17.02
CA GLY A 79 -31.64 3.30 15.71
C GLY A 79 -30.26 3.68 15.17
N VAL A 80 -29.28 3.86 16.04
CA VAL A 80 -27.88 4.06 15.65
C VAL A 80 -27.34 2.75 15.11
N ARG A 81 -26.79 2.77 13.89
CA ARG A 81 -26.24 1.59 13.21
C ARG A 81 -24.73 1.56 13.19
N GLN A 82 -24.07 2.71 13.31
CA GLN A 82 -22.61 2.80 13.31
C GLN A 82 -22.13 4.01 14.11
N ILE A 83 -20.99 3.87 14.78
CA ILE A 83 -20.29 4.97 15.45
C ILE A 83 -18.90 5.09 14.82
N TYR A 84 -18.51 6.32 14.54
CA TYR A 84 -17.21 6.71 14.01
C TYR A 84 -16.48 7.52 15.07
N SER A 85 -15.16 7.57 15.02
CA SER A 85 -14.35 8.37 15.94
C SER A 85 -13.29 9.20 15.24
N THR A 86 -12.89 10.28 15.89
CA THR A 86 -11.57 10.92 15.73
C THR A 86 -10.70 10.52 16.92
N GLU A 87 -9.49 11.09 17.10
CA GLU A 87 -8.70 10.85 18.31
C GLU A 87 -9.40 11.28 19.61
N SER A 88 -10.34 12.22 19.53
CA SER A 88 -10.99 12.78 20.73
C SER A 88 -12.50 12.99 20.63
N ALA A 89 -13.15 12.59 19.54
CA ALA A 89 -14.58 12.72 19.37
C ALA A 89 -15.22 11.46 18.77
N PHE A 90 -16.55 11.44 18.77
CA PHE A 90 -17.37 10.43 18.13
C PHE A 90 -18.44 11.07 17.24
N ALA A 91 -18.91 10.33 16.25
CA ALA A 91 -20.09 10.63 15.44
C ALA A 91 -20.93 9.36 15.27
N ALA A 92 -22.20 9.43 15.65
CA ALA A 92 -23.15 8.33 15.52
C ALA A 92 -24.01 8.51 14.28
N LEU A 93 -24.16 7.44 13.48
CA LEU A 93 -24.98 7.39 12.28
C LEU A 93 -26.17 6.45 12.48
N THR A 94 -27.38 6.94 12.20
CA THR A 94 -28.61 6.14 12.32
C THR A 94 -29.00 5.42 11.03
N ASP A 95 -29.96 4.49 11.14
CA ASP A 95 -30.63 3.83 10.01
C ASP A 95 -31.35 4.81 9.09
N GLN A 96 -31.78 5.96 9.61
CA GLN A 96 -32.42 7.03 8.83
C GLN A 96 -31.39 8.00 8.21
N GLY A 97 -30.10 7.75 8.45
CA GLY A 97 -29.01 8.61 7.98
C GLY A 97 -28.89 9.92 8.74
N GLN A 98 -29.38 9.98 9.99
CA GLN A 98 -29.13 11.10 10.90
C GLN A 98 -27.73 10.95 11.53
N VAL A 99 -27.01 12.06 11.70
CA VAL A 99 -25.71 12.11 12.36
C VAL A 99 -25.73 13.06 13.55
N VAL A 100 -25.12 12.62 14.66
CA VAL A 100 -24.84 13.46 15.83
C VAL A 100 -23.41 13.20 16.29
N ALA A 101 -22.65 14.26 16.51
CA ALA A 101 -21.29 14.20 17.04
C ALA A 101 -21.24 14.61 18.52
N TRP A 102 -20.24 14.12 19.24
CA TRP A 102 -19.92 14.55 20.60
C TRP A 102 -18.44 14.30 20.94
N GLY A 103 -17.94 14.93 22.01
CA GLY A 103 -16.56 14.82 22.47
C GLY A 103 -15.72 16.06 22.16
N GLY A 104 -14.43 15.85 21.93
CA GLY A 104 -13.40 16.86 21.68
C GLY A 104 -13.36 17.34 20.22
N ASN A 105 -12.21 17.23 19.57
CA ASN A 105 -12.01 17.74 18.21
C ASN A 105 -12.85 16.92 17.20
N GLY A 106 -13.81 17.59 16.55
CA GLY A 106 -14.83 16.96 15.70
C GLY A 106 -16.15 16.64 16.42
N GLY A 107 -16.23 16.87 17.74
CA GLY A 107 -17.41 16.59 18.55
C GLY A 107 -18.52 17.64 18.46
N ASP A 108 -18.25 18.81 17.86
CA ASP A 108 -19.25 19.86 17.62
C ASP A 108 -19.59 19.93 16.12
N ALA A 109 -20.78 19.42 15.77
CA ALA A 109 -21.33 19.49 14.42
C ALA A 109 -22.45 20.56 14.29
N SER A 110 -22.64 21.42 15.30
CA SER A 110 -23.80 22.33 15.37
C SER A 110 -23.92 23.28 14.18
N ALA A 111 -22.79 23.68 13.58
CA ALA A 111 -22.75 24.56 12.41
C ALA A 111 -23.30 23.92 11.13
N VAL A 112 -23.38 22.59 11.07
CA VAL A 112 -23.83 21.82 9.90
C VAL A 112 -24.96 20.84 10.23
N GLN A 113 -25.55 20.96 11.43
CA GLN A 113 -26.52 19.98 11.94
C GLN A 113 -27.75 19.84 11.05
N ASP A 114 -28.16 20.92 10.39
CA ASP A 114 -29.25 20.97 9.41
C ASP A 114 -29.00 20.07 8.18
N GLN A 115 -27.74 19.84 7.84
CA GLN A 115 -27.32 18.96 6.74
C GLN A 115 -27.13 17.50 7.18
N LEU A 116 -27.18 17.23 8.49
CA LEU A 116 -26.94 15.93 9.10
C LEU A 116 -28.22 15.29 9.64
N GLU A 117 -29.39 15.84 9.33
CA GLU A 117 -30.67 15.37 9.89
C GLU A 117 -31.15 14.04 9.28
N SER A 118 -30.75 13.72 8.03
CA SER A 118 -31.12 12.47 7.36
C SER A 118 -30.28 12.22 6.10
N GLY A 119 -30.36 11.00 5.55
CA GLY A 119 -29.81 10.69 4.23
C GLY A 119 -28.29 10.48 4.16
N ILE A 120 -27.57 10.56 5.29
CA ILE A 120 -26.15 10.19 5.36
C ILE A 120 -26.01 8.66 5.27
N ARG A 121 -25.08 8.20 4.43
CA ARG A 121 -24.81 6.77 4.23
C ARG A 121 -23.47 6.31 4.80
N SER A 122 -22.48 7.20 4.89
CA SER A 122 -21.17 6.90 5.46
C SER A 122 -20.53 8.14 6.07
N ILE A 123 -19.57 7.94 6.96
CA ILE A 123 -18.72 8.98 7.52
C ILE A 123 -17.27 8.51 7.36
N ALA A 124 -16.37 9.42 7.03
CA ALA A 124 -14.93 9.23 7.17
C ALA A 124 -14.39 10.19 8.24
N SER A 125 -13.27 9.83 8.87
CA SER A 125 -12.62 10.68 9.87
C SER A 125 -11.14 10.87 9.59
N THR A 126 -10.61 12.00 10.04
CA THR A 126 -9.19 12.25 10.32
C THR A 126 -8.99 12.27 11.84
N THR A 127 -7.80 12.60 12.33
CA THR A 127 -7.55 12.70 13.77
C THR A 127 -8.39 13.78 14.47
N GLU A 128 -8.90 14.79 13.73
CA GLU A 128 -9.64 15.92 14.31
C GLU A 128 -10.88 16.39 13.52
N ALA A 129 -11.24 15.73 12.42
CA ALA A 129 -12.39 16.11 11.60
C ALA A 129 -13.16 14.91 11.07
N PHE A 130 -14.40 15.19 10.61
CA PHE A 130 -15.28 14.23 9.98
C PHE A 130 -15.77 14.73 8.63
N ALA A 131 -16.06 13.79 7.74
CA ALA A 131 -16.71 14.00 6.46
C ALA A 131 -17.86 13.00 6.28
N ALA A 132 -19.10 13.50 6.28
CA ALA A 132 -20.30 12.70 6.02
C ALA A 132 -20.64 12.70 4.54
N LEU A 133 -20.85 11.50 3.98
CA LEU A 133 -21.29 11.29 2.60
C LEU A 133 -22.77 10.90 2.59
N ASP A 134 -23.57 11.64 1.83
CA ASP A 134 -25.00 11.37 1.68
C ASP A 134 -25.29 10.38 0.53
N ILE A 135 -26.55 9.96 0.45
CA ILE A 135 -27.05 9.02 -0.57
C ILE A 135 -27.00 9.59 -2.00
N ASN A 136 -26.90 10.92 -2.15
CA ASN A 136 -26.84 11.62 -3.44
C ASN A 136 -25.39 11.95 -3.85
N GLY A 137 -24.41 11.57 -3.04
CA GLY A 137 -23.00 11.85 -3.29
C GLY A 137 -22.56 13.26 -2.91
N LYS A 138 -23.29 13.94 -2.01
CA LYS A 138 -22.88 15.20 -1.38
C LYS A 138 -22.02 14.91 -0.13
N VAL A 139 -20.97 15.69 0.06
CA VAL A 139 -20.12 15.65 1.26
C VAL A 139 -20.42 16.84 2.18
N THR A 140 -20.57 16.56 3.48
CA THR A 140 -20.67 17.56 4.55
C THR A 140 -19.54 17.35 5.54
N THR A 141 -18.74 18.38 5.85
CA THR A 141 -17.58 18.26 6.74
C THR A 141 -17.73 19.11 8.00
N TRP A 142 -17.12 18.67 9.10
CA TRP A 142 -16.99 19.45 10.33
C TRP A 142 -15.75 19.02 11.14
N GLY A 143 -15.41 19.79 12.18
CA GLY A 143 -14.20 19.60 12.99
C GLY A 143 -13.09 20.58 12.64
N THR A 144 -11.84 20.25 12.94
CA THR A 144 -10.71 21.17 12.74
C THR A 144 -10.44 21.42 11.26
N ALA A 145 -10.46 22.69 10.83
CA ALA A 145 -10.32 23.07 9.42
C ALA A 145 -9.04 22.54 8.75
N LYS A 146 -7.90 22.60 9.46
CA LYS A 146 -6.61 22.09 8.97
C LYS A 146 -6.63 20.58 8.72
N PHE A 147 -7.49 19.84 9.41
CA PHE A 147 -7.63 18.38 9.30
C PHE A 147 -8.77 17.99 8.35
N GLY A 148 -9.28 18.92 7.55
CA GLY A 148 -10.32 18.68 6.57
C GLY A 148 -11.75 18.99 7.03
N GLY A 149 -11.92 19.62 8.20
CA GLY A 149 -13.24 20.02 8.71
C GLY A 149 -13.93 21.15 7.93
N ASP A 150 -13.20 21.85 7.05
CA ASP A 150 -13.72 22.95 6.23
C ASP A 150 -13.51 22.70 4.73
N THR A 151 -14.63 22.62 4.00
CA THR A 151 -14.72 22.43 2.54
C THR A 151 -15.38 23.61 1.82
N SER A 152 -15.59 24.75 2.48
CA SER A 152 -16.32 25.90 1.93
C SER A 152 -15.78 26.38 0.58
N ASP A 153 -14.47 26.29 0.36
CA ASP A 153 -13.79 26.69 -0.88
C ASP A 153 -13.96 25.74 -2.07
N ILE A 154 -14.43 24.50 -1.82
CA ILE A 154 -14.62 23.41 -2.79
C ILE A 154 -16.01 22.77 -2.68
N ALA A 155 -16.96 23.45 -2.05
CA ALA A 155 -18.31 22.93 -1.81
C ALA A 155 -19.04 22.62 -3.13
N ASP A 156 -18.82 23.43 -4.17
CA ASP A 156 -19.37 23.26 -5.51
C ASP A 156 -18.99 21.92 -6.13
N VAL A 157 -17.76 21.46 -5.94
CA VAL A 157 -17.31 20.16 -6.47
C VAL A 157 -17.69 18.97 -5.59
N LEU A 158 -17.98 19.18 -4.31
CA LEU A 158 -18.37 18.11 -3.37
C LEU A 158 -19.88 17.98 -3.16
N ASN A 159 -20.69 18.72 -3.93
CA ASN A 159 -22.16 18.70 -3.79
C ASN A 159 -22.85 17.48 -4.42
N GLU A 160 -22.19 16.74 -5.30
CA GLU A 160 -22.75 15.55 -5.94
C GLU A 160 -21.66 14.65 -6.54
N GLY A 161 -22.04 13.40 -6.81
CA GLY A 161 -21.24 12.44 -7.57
C GLY A 161 -20.07 11.82 -6.80
N VAL A 162 -19.92 12.09 -5.51
CA VAL A 162 -18.95 11.39 -4.65
C VAL A 162 -19.46 10.00 -4.31
N VAL A 163 -18.65 8.98 -4.58
CA VAL A 163 -18.97 7.58 -4.30
C VAL A 163 -18.34 7.08 -3.00
N ASP A 164 -17.18 7.61 -2.62
CA ASP A 164 -16.46 7.21 -1.42
C ASP A 164 -15.50 8.30 -0.91
N ILE A 165 -15.10 8.23 0.37
CA ILE A 165 -14.18 9.16 1.02
C ILE A 165 -13.10 8.40 1.78
N PHE A 166 -11.86 8.74 1.49
CA PHE A 166 -10.65 8.18 2.08
C PHE A 166 -9.98 9.24 2.95
N SER A 167 -9.20 8.82 3.95
CA SER A 167 -8.52 9.74 4.86
C SER A 167 -7.07 9.35 5.11
N THR A 168 -6.23 10.36 5.36
CA THR A 168 -4.97 10.24 6.09
C THR A 168 -5.18 10.75 7.52
N ASP A 169 -4.10 11.02 8.27
CA ASP A 169 -4.20 11.65 9.59
C ASP A 169 -4.77 13.06 9.54
N HIS A 170 -4.53 13.80 8.45
CA HIS A 170 -4.83 15.23 8.38
C HIS A 170 -5.56 15.67 7.09
N ALA A 171 -5.87 14.73 6.20
CA ALA A 171 -6.53 15.04 4.93
C ALA A 171 -7.56 13.99 4.53
N PHE A 172 -8.45 14.38 3.61
CA PHE A 172 -9.41 13.52 2.95
C PHE A 172 -9.20 13.53 1.44
N ALA A 173 -9.64 12.46 0.79
CA ALA A 173 -9.78 12.34 -0.66
C ALA A 173 -11.15 11.74 -1.00
N ALA A 174 -11.94 12.42 -1.83
CA ALA A 174 -13.24 11.95 -2.30
C ALA A 174 -13.10 11.38 -3.71
N LEU A 175 -13.47 10.11 -3.89
CA LEU A 175 -13.58 9.47 -5.20
C LEU A 175 -14.97 9.75 -5.77
N LYS A 176 -15.03 10.13 -7.05
CA LYS A 176 -16.27 10.40 -7.79
C LYS A 176 -16.66 9.29 -8.76
N GLU A 177 -17.93 9.27 -9.15
CA GLU A 177 -18.50 8.32 -10.12
C GLU A 177 -17.77 8.29 -11.47
N ASP A 178 -17.19 9.41 -11.88
CA ASP A 178 -16.42 9.55 -13.13
C ASP A 178 -14.95 9.12 -12.98
N GLY A 179 -14.56 8.61 -11.80
CA GLY A 179 -13.19 8.21 -11.49
C GLY A 179 -12.27 9.38 -11.19
N THR A 180 -12.82 10.57 -10.92
CA THR A 180 -12.05 11.73 -10.44
C THR A 180 -11.88 11.73 -8.93
N VAL A 181 -10.78 12.28 -8.44
CA VAL A 181 -10.48 12.44 -7.01
C VAL A 181 -10.38 13.91 -6.64
N VAL A 182 -11.04 14.30 -5.55
CA VAL A 182 -10.94 15.64 -4.96
C VAL A 182 -10.38 15.51 -3.55
N ALA A 183 -9.21 16.09 -3.27
CA ALA A 183 -8.59 16.04 -1.96
C ALA A 183 -8.69 17.39 -1.22
N TRP A 184 -8.72 17.35 0.12
CA TRP A 184 -8.72 18.53 0.99
C TRP A 184 -8.19 18.22 2.38
N GLY A 185 -7.81 19.27 3.12
CA GLY A 185 -7.23 19.16 4.46
C GLY A 185 -5.83 19.76 4.49
N ASP A 186 -4.93 19.14 5.24
CA ASP A 186 -3.53 19.55 5.32
C ASP A 186 -2.79 19.18 4.03
N GLU A 187 -2.14 20.17 3.42
CA GLU A 187 -1.47 20.02 2.11
C GLU A 187 -0.33 19.00 2.16
N PHE A 188 0.45 18.98 3.26
CA PHE A 188 1.55 18.03 3.41
C PHE A 188 1.03 16.59 3.49
N SER A 189 -0.16 16.39 4.03
CA SER A 189 -0.77 15.06 4.22
C SER A 189 -1.66 14.62 3.06
N GLY A 190 -1.52 15.26 1.90
CA GLY A 190 -2.26 14.94 0.68
C GLY A 190 -3.55 15.74 0.47
N GLY A 191 -3.85 16.71 1.34
CA GLY A 191 -5.04 17.55 1.28
C GLY A 191 -4.92 18.76 0.35
N PHE A 192 -4.07 18.69 -0.68
CA PHE A 192 -3.73 19.82 -1.54
C PHE A 192 -4.98 20.50 -2.13
N ARG A 193 -5.15 21.78 -1.82
CA ARG A 193 -6.26 22.64 -2.25
C ARG A 193 -5.77 23.58 -3.35
N GLY A 194 -6.21 23.43 -4.60
CA GLY A 194 -5.70 24.31 -5.66
C GLY A 194 -6.57 24.47 -6.90
N LYS A 195 -7.26 25.61 -7.00
CA LYS A 195 -8.15 26.07 -8.10
C LYS A 195 -7.48 26.29 -9.47
N SER A 196 -6.32 25.70 -9.73
CA SER A 196 -5.62 25.77 -11.01
C SER A 196 -5.11 24.38 -11.39
N GLY A 197 -6.07 23.51 -11.72
CA GLY A 197 -5.83 22.22 -12.34
C GLY A 197 -5.71 21.09 -11.35
N ILE A 198 -6.86 20.53 -10.93
CA ILE A 198 -7.12 19.10 -11.04
C ILE A 198 -5.85 18.26 -10.78
N GLY A 199 -5.46 18.11 -9.51
CA GLY A 199 -4.61 17.00 -9.06
C GLY A 199 -5.44 15.71 -9.07
N VAL A 200 -6.07 15.43 -10.20
CA VAL A 200 -7.06 14.38 -10.35
C VAL A 200 -6.33 13.25 -11.02
N ALA A 201 -5.97 12.26 -10.21
CA ALA A 201 -5.97 10.92 -10.73
C ALA A 201 -7.35 10.70 -11.38
N GLN A 202 -7.33 10.54 -12.70
CA GLN A 202 -8.49 10.26 -13.54
C GLN A 202 -8.57 8.77 -13.75
N ASN A 203 -9.77 8.24 -14.00
CA ASN A 203 -9.97 6.81 -14.17
C ASN A 203 -9.54 6.00 -12.93
N VAL A 204 -9.63 6.61 -11.75
CA VAL A 204 -9.34 5.93 -10.48
C VAL A 204 -10.44 4.92 -10.21
N ARG A 205 -10.03 3.70 -9.87
CA ARG A 205 -10.95 2.68 -9.35
C ARG A 205 -10.89 2.55 -7.84
N GLU A 206 -9.76 2.88 -7.23
CA GLU A 206 -9.50 2.61 -5.82
C GLU A 206 -8.43 3.57 -5.28
N ILE A 207 -8.53 3.92 -3.99
CA ILE A 207 -7.53 4.72 -3.28
C ILE A 207 -7.10 3.95 -2.03
N ARG A 208 -5.80 3.97 -1.75
CA ARG A 208 -5.21 3.51 -0.48
C ARG A 208 -4.55 4.66 0.23
N SER A 209 -4.50 4.59 1.55
CA SER A 209 -3.92 5.64 2.40
C SER A 209 -2.81 5.10 3.29
N THR A 210 -1.84 5.95 3.56
CA THR A 210 -0.95 5.87 4.73
C THR A 210 -1.34 6.98 5.71
N SER A 211 -0.57 7.20 6.78
CA SER A 211 -0.84 8.32 7.70
C SER A 211 -0.65 9.70 7.07
N GLY A 212 0.07 9.81 5.96
CA GLY A 212 0.41 11.09 5.35
C GLY A 212 0.29 11.16 3.83
N ALA A 213 -0.06 10.07 3.15
CA ALA A 213 -0.15 10.06 1.69
C ALA A 213 -1.29 9.17 1.20
N PHE A 214 -1.65 9.38 -0.07
CA PHE A 214 -2.61 8.56 -0.80
C PHE A 214 -1.95 7.91 -2.02
N ALA A 215 -2.46 6.76 -2.42
CA ALA A 215 -2.14 6.07 -3.65
C ALA A 215 -3.43 5.68 -4.37
N ALA A 216 -3.67 6.24 -5.55
CA ALA A 216 -4.78 5.89 -6.42
C ALA A 216 -4.36 4.82 -7.44
N LEU A 217 -5.12 3.72 -7.47
CA LEU A 217 -5.03 2.68 -8.49
C LEU A 217 -6.02 3.02 -9.62
N LEU A 218 -5.49 3.11 -10.84
CA LEU A 218 -6.24 3.50 -12.02
C LEU A 218 -6.77 2.26 -12.77
N ASN A 219 -7.74 2.48 -13.65
CA ASN A 219 -8.37 1.43 -14.47
C ASN A 219 -7.41 0.71 -15.42
N ASP A 220 -6.26 1.31 -15.74
CA ASP A 220 -5.19 0.74 -16.56
C ASP A 220 -4.10 0.04 -15.72
N ASP A 221 -4.38 -0.22 -14.44
CA ASP A 221 -3.48 -0.89 -13.49
C ASP A 221 -2.19 -0.11 -13.20
N THR A 222 -2.31 1.21 -13.29
CA THR A 222 -1.25 2.17 -12.98
C THR A 222 -1.53 2.88 -11.66
N VAL A 223 -0.50 3.47 -11.04
CA VAL A 223 -0.61 4.09 -9.73
C VAL A 223 -0.14 5.54 -9.76
N GLN A 224 -0.98 6.41 -9.20
CA GLN A 224 -0.64 7.80 -8.90
C GLN A 224 -0.64 8.00 -7.39
N THR A 225 0.35 8.70 -6.86
CA THR A 225 0.45 8.96 -5.41
C THR A 225 0.64 10.44 -5.15
N TRP A 226 0.21 10.90 -3.98
CA TRP A 226 0.37 12.29 -3.55
C TRP A 226 0.35 12.38 -2.02
N GLY A 227 0.79 13.53 -1.48
CA GLY A 227 0.93 13.77 -0.05
C GLY A 227 2.37 13.69 0.42
N TYR A 228 2.60 13.28 1.66
CA TYR A 228 3.92 13.39 2.28
C TYR A 228 4.85 12.31 1.72
N TRP A 229 6.00 12.74 1.18
CA TRP A 229 6.95 11.85 0.50
C TRP A 229 7.50 10.72 1.35
N ASN A 230 7.80 10.99 2.62
CA ASN A 230 8.30 9.95 3.52
C ASN A 230 7.18 8.98 3.95
N HIS A 231 5.93 9.24 3.55
CA HIS A 231 4.76 8.39 3.78
C HIS A 231 4.26 7.77 2.46
N GLY A 232 5.00 7.91 1.35
CA GLY A 232 4.66 7.34 0.04
C GLY A 232 4.07 8.32 -0.98
N GLY A 233 3.92 9.60 -0.64
CA GLY A 233 3.43 10.64 -1.54
C GLY A 233 4.51 11.16 -2.48
N LEU A 234 4.49 10.77 -3.74
CA LEU A 234 5.49 11.26 -4.70
C LEU A 234 5.11 12.67 -5.20
N PRO A 235 6.08 13.50 -5.63
CA PRO A 235 5.79 14.80 -6.23
C PRO A 235 4.88 14.69 -7.46
N GLU A 236 4.05 15.72 -7.73
CA GLU A 236 3.22 15.76 -8.94
C GLU A 236 4.05 15.53 -10.21
N GLY A 237 3.61 14.61 -11.08
CA GLY A 237 4.33 14.20 -12.28
C GLY A 237 5.32 13.04 -12.08
N VAL A 238 5.64 12.69 -10.84
CA VAL A 238 6.34 11.45 -10.49
C VAL A 238 5.31 10.41 -10.09
N SER A 239 4.64 9.87 -11.10
CA SER A 239 3.72 8.77 -10.87
C SER A 239 4.52 7.51 -10.51
N ALA A 240 4.15 6.78 -9.44
CA ALA A 240 4.73 5.47 -9.08
C ALA A 240 4.73 4.47 -10.26
N LEU A 241 3.88 4.73 -11.26
CA LEU A 241 3.90 4.32 -12.67
C LEU A 241 5.23 4.00 -13.35
N ALA A 242 6.37 4.60 -12.97
CA ALA A 242 7.66 4.21 -13.55
C ALA A 242 8.17 2.85 -13.02
N LEU A 243 7.63 2.35 -11.90
CA LEU A 243 8.06 1.09 -11.30
C LEU A 243 7.23 -0.12 -11.75
N ALA A 244 5.98 0.06 -12.23
CA ALA A 244 5.01 -1.03 -12.39
C ALA A 244 4.05 -0.91 -13.60
N SER A 245 4.53 -0.45 -14.76
CA SER A 245 3.66 -0.12 -15.92
C SER A 245 2.56 -1.16 -16.25
N GLY A 246 1.31 -0.87 -15.86
CA GLY A 246 0.10 -1.63 -16.22
C GLY A 246 -0.08 -3.00 -15.55
N GLN A 247 0.68 -3.28 -14.49
CA GLN A 247 0.71 -4.60 -13.85
C GLN A 247 0.27 -4.60 -12.39
N VAL A 248 -0.11 -3.46 -11.79
CA VAL A 248 -0.51 -3.46 -10.39
C VAL A 248 -1.85 -4.18 -10.23
N LYS A 249 -1.82 -5.27 -9.47
CA LYS A 249 -3.00 -6.05 -9.08
C LYS A 249 -3.69 -5.36 -7.90
N ASP A 250 -2.91 -4.98 -6.88
CA ASP A 250 -3.42 -4.43 -5.63
C ASP A 250 -2.37 -3.56 -4.92
N ILE A 251 -2.79 -2.70 -4.00
CA ILE A 251 -1.93 -1.83 -3.19
C ILE A 251 -2.22 -2.08 -1.70
N PHE A 252 -1.16 -2.32 -0.95
CA PHE A 252 -1.17 -2.49 0.50
C PHE A 252 -0.45 -1.31 1.15
N SER A 253 -0.80 -0.99 2.40
CA SER A 253 -0.15 0.10 3.15
C SER A 253 0.19 -0.28 4.58
N ASN A 254 1.21 0.38 5.11
CA ASN A 254 1.43 0.56 6.54
C ASN A 254 1.35 2.05 6.91
N GLU A 255 1.76 2.43 8.12
CA GLU A 255 1.66 3.83 8.55
C GLU A 255 2.43 4.79 7.65
N PHE A 256 3.53 4.34 7.03
CA PHE A 256 4.49 5.21 6.33
C PHE A 256 4.80 4.78 4.88
N THR A 257 4.21 3.70 4.40
CA THR A 257 4.72 3.02 3.20
C THR A 257 3.59 2.33 2.45
N PHE A 258 3.72 2.27 1.13
CA PHE A 258 2.89 1.43 0.28
C PHE A 258 3.70 0.25 -0.29
N ALA A 259 3.01 -0.84 -0.58
CA ALA A 259 3.51 -1.98 -1.34
C ALA A 259 2.50 -2.38 -2.41
N ALA A 260 2.89 -2.34 -3.68
CA ALA A 260 2.09 -2.82 -4.80
C ALA A 260 2.40 -4.29 -5.07
N LEU A 261 1.35 -5.11 -5.11
CA LEU A 261 1.40 -6.46 -5.64
C LEU A 261 1.16 -6.41 -7.15
N LEU A 262 2.07 -6.98 -7.93
CA LEU A 262 1.94 -7.07 -9.38
C LEU A 262 1.20 -8.35 -9.80
N LYS A 263 0.64 -8.34 -11.01
CA LYS A 263 -0.10 -9.48 -11.59
C LYS A 263 0.76 -10.73 -11.80
N ASP A 264 2.07 -10.58 -11.90
CA ASP A 264 3.03 -11.69 -11.99
C ASP A 264 3.41 -12.27 -10.62
N GLY A 265 2.89 -11.70 -9.53
CA GLY A 265 3.17 -12.11 -8.15
C GLY A 265 4.44 -11.49 -7.55
N THR A 266 5.06 -10.50 -8.19
CA THR A 266 6.15 -9.72 -7.61
C THR A 266 5.65 -8.51 -6.83
N VAL A 267 6.51 -7.89 -6.02
CA VAL A 267 6.14 -6.78 -5.14
C VAL A 267 7.09 -5.60 -5.33
N ILE A 268 6.52 -4.39 -5.32
CA ILE A 268 7.25 -3.13 -5.32
C ILE A 268 6.79 -2.30 -4.14
N ALA A 269 7.72 -1.78 -3.33
CA ALA A 269 7.38 -0.90 -2.22
C ALA A 269 7.99 0.50 -2.39
N TRP A 270 7.35 1.51 -1.79
CA TRP A 270 7.83 2.89 -1.78
C TRP A 270 7.28 3.66 -0.58
N GLY A 271 7.94 4.76 -0.22
CA GLY A 271 7.68 5.52 1.01
C GLY A 271 8.89 5.44 1.93
N SER A 272 8.68 5.38 3.24
CA SER A 272 9.80 5.35 4.18
C SER A 272 10.65 4.07 4.01
N PRO A 273 11.95 4.16 3.66
CA PRO A 273 12.78 2.97 3.48
C PRO A 273 12.89 2.13 4.77
N SER A 274 12.93 2.80 5.92
CA SER A 274 12.97 2.11 7.22
C SER A 274 11.68 1.38 7.56
N SER A 275 10.54 1.76 6.97
CA SER A 275 9.24 1.15 7.25
C SER A 275 8.79 0.18 6.15
N GLY A 276 9.72 -0.31 5.33
CA GLY A 276 9.45 -1.30 4.28
C GLY A 276 9.34 -0.71 2.88
N GLY A 277 9.71 0.57 2.68
CA GLY A 277 9.74 1.21 1.36
C GLY A 277 10.93 0.78 0.49
N ASP A 278 11.79 -0.09 1.00
CA ASP A 278 12.92 -0.71 0.30
C ASP A 278 12.82 -2.23 0.44
N THR A 279 12.62 -2.93 -0.68
CA THR A 279 12.54 -4.39 -0.76
C THR A 279 13.86 -5.06 -1.13
N SER A 280 14.93 -4.30 -1.39
CA SER A 280 16.17 -4.81 -2.00
C SER A 280 16.85 -5.94 -1.22
N SER A 281 16.60 -6.05 0.09
CA SER A 281 17.09 -7.14 0.94
C SER A 281 16.34 -8.47 0.75
N VAL A 282 15.14 -8.44 0.18
CA VAL A 282 14.23 -9.58 0.03
C VAL A 282 13.67 -9.75 -1.39
N ASP A 283 14.12 -8.95 -2.37
CA ASP A 283 13.63 -9.00 -3.76
C ASP A 283 13.62 -10.41 -4.35
N GLU A 284 14.68 -11.20 -4.15
CA GLU A 284 14.78 -12.58 -4.66
C GLU A 284 13.73 -13.53 -4.03
N GLN A 285 13.13 -13.15 -2.89
CA GLN A 285 12.15 -13.94 -2.16
C GLN A 285 10.70 -13.50 -2.44
N LEU A 286 10.49 -12.26 -2.88
CA LEU A 286 9.18 -11.68 -3.18
C LEU A 286 8.67 -12.12 -4.57
N MET A 287 8.52 -13.44 -4.72
CA MET A 287 8.05 -14.10 -5.92
C MET A 287 6.79 -14.92 -5.61
N ASP A 288 5.84 -14.97 -6.54
CA ASP A 288 4.56 -15.67 -6.37
C ASP A 288 3.80 -15.21 -5.11
N VAL A 289 3.90 -13.93 -4.77
CA VAL A 289 3.16 -13.31 -3.67
C VAL A 289 1.67 -13.31 -4.00
N GLN A 290 0.87 -13.79 -3.06
CA GLN A 290 -0.59 -13.82 -3.16
C GLN A 290 -1.23 -12.65 -2.44
N THR A 291 -0.65 -12.26 -1.31
CA THR A 291 -1.13 -11.14 -0.48
C THR A 291 -0.04 -10.59 0.43
N ILE A 292 -0.25 -9.38 0.96
CA ILE A 292 0.66 -8.65 1.85
C ILE A 292 -0.12 -8.16 3.06
N VAL A 293 0.49 -8.26 4.24
CA VAL A 293 -0.04 -7.76 5.50
C VAL A 293 0.93 -6.73 6.07
N GLY A 294 0.44 -5.54 6.40
CA GLY A 294 1.22 -4.52 7.09
C GLY A 294 1.14 -4.65 8.62
N ASN A 295 2.15 -4.14 9.30
CA ASN A 295 1.98 -3.60 10.65
C ASN A 295 2.30 -2.10 10.60
N ARG A 296 2.61 -1.44 11.72
CA ARG A 296 2.96 -0.01 11.73
C ARG A 296 4.16 0.33 10.83
N ASN A 297 5.18 -0.53 10.81
CA ASN A 297 6.51 -0.23 10.27
C ASN A 297 7.13 -1.33 9.38
N ALA A 298 6.37 -2.36 9.02
CA ALA A 298 6.86 -3.51 8.29
C ALA A 298 5.73 -4.17 7.50
N PHE A 299 6.11 -5.07 6.60
CA PHE A 299 5.21 -5.90 5.83
C PHE A 299 5.58 -7.38 5.94
N ALA A 300 4.59 -8.24 5.73
CA ALA A 300 4.73 -9.68 5.56
C ALA A 300 3.94 -10.12 4.32
N ALA A 301 4.62 -10.66 3.31
CA ALA A 301 4.02 -11.26 2.12
C ALA A 301 3.81 -12.76 2.31
N ILE A 302 2.65 -13.27 1.89
CA ILE A 302 2.35 -14.70 1.81
C ILE A 302 2.45 -15.13 0.34
N THR A 303 3.30 -16.11 0.04
CA THR A 303 3.46 -16.65 -1.32
C THR A 303 2.48 -17.78 -1.63
N GLY A 304 2.36 -18.19 -2.90
CA GLY A 304 1.50 -19.29 -3.33
C GLY A 304 1.87 -20.66 -2.74
N SER A 305 3.11 -20.81 -2.24
CA SER A 305 3.53 -21.99 -1.47
C SER A 305 3.19 -21.91 0.03
N GLY A 306 2.61 -20.80 0.49
CA GLY A 306 2.34 -20.52 1.89
C GLY A 306 3.61 -20.21 2.69
N LYS A 307 4.70 -19.76 2.04
CA LYS A 307 5.88 -19.18 2.70
C LYS A 307 5.58 -17.72 3.05
N VAL A 308 6.15 -17.24 4.15
CA VAL A 308 6.10 -15.83 4.53
C VAL A 308 7.45 -15.16 4.31
N VAL A 309 7.44 -13.97 3.72
CA VAL A 309 8.60 -13.11 3.53
C VAL A 309 8.29 -11.77 4.19
N SER A 310 9.15 -11.29 5.10
CA SER A 310 8.92 -10.02 5.81
C SER A 310 10.03 -9.02 5.52
N TRP A 311 9.67 -7.73 5.44
CA TRP A 311 10.61 -6.63 5.25
C TRP A 311 10.11 -5.37 5.97
N GLY A 312 11.02 -4.42 6.25
CA GLY A 312 10.77 -3.28 7.14
C GLY A 312 11.87 -3.09 8.18
N ILE A 313 11.61 -2.35 9.27
CA ILE A 313 12.61 -1.90 10.25
C ILE A 313 13.66 -2.96 10.56
N SER A 314 14.91 -2.60 10.27
CA SER A 314 16.13 -3.35 10.59
C SER A 314 16.73 -2.89 11.93
N GLY A 315 16.71 -3.76 12.93
CA GLY A 315 17.44 -3.62 14.20
C GLY A 315 16.94 -4.67 15.19
N ASP A 316 17.85 -5.53 15.70
CA ASP A 316 17.72 -6.68 16.63
C ASP A 316 16.46 -7.61 16.57
N ASN A 317 15.40 -7.29 15.82
CA ASN A 317 14.04 -7.84 15.97
C ASN A 317 13.31 -8.18 14.64
N TYR A 318 13.91 -7.97 13.46
CA TYR A 318 13.43 -8.56 12.20
C TYR A 318 14.60 -9.24 11.48
N VAL A 319 14.91 -10.44 11.95
CA VAL A 319 15.76 -11.38 11.21
C VAL A 319 14.86 -12.05 10.18
N ASP A 320 15.32 -12.14 8.94
CA ASP A 320 14.72 -12.97 7.89
C ASP A 320 14.49 -14.39 8.44
N GLN A 321 13.24 -14.71 8.79
CA GLN A 321 12.82 -16.03 9.27
C GLN A 321 12.33 -16.90 8.10
N GLY A 322 12.72 -16.59 6.85
CA GLY A 322 12.23 -17.25 5.64
C GLY A 322 12.28 -18.78 5.68
N ASP A 323 13.22 -19.37 6.42
CA ASP A 323 13.30 -20.83 6.64
C ASP A 323 12.65 -21.31 7.96
N ALA A 324 12.47 -20.43 8.96
CA ALA A 324 11.96 -20.76 10.29
C ALA A 324 10.43 -20.69 10.42
N LEU A 325 9.74 -19.90 9.58
CA LEU A 325 8.28 -19.81 9.60
C LEU A 325 7.62 -21.08 9.03
N GLY A 326 8.29 -21.78 8.10
CA GLY A 326 7.77 -22.98 7.43
C GLY A 326 6.64 -22.69 6.43
N ALA A 327 6.35 -23.65 5.54
CA ALA A 327 5.26 -23.55 4.58
C ALA A 327 3.88 -23.79 5.23
N GLY A 328 2.81 -23.50 4.48
CA GLY A 328 1.44 -23.79 4.89
C GLY A 328 0.78 -22.73 5.77
N VAL A 329 1.33 -21.50 5.80
CA VAL A 329 0.66 -20.32 6.36
C VAL A 329 -0.58 -20.00 5.52
N ILE A 330 -1.72 -19.80 6.18
CA ILE A 330 -3.01 -19.47 5.55
C ILE A 330 -3.53 -18.08 5.95
N ASN A 331 -3.04 -17.52 7.05
CA ASN A 331 -3.42 -16.19 7.53
C ASN A 331 -2.26 -15.59 8.34
N VAL A 332 -2.03 -14.28 8.21
CA VAL A 332 -1.12 -13.49 9.05
C VAL A 332 -1.89 -12.34 9.67
N VAL A 333 -1.79 -12.21 10.99
CA VAL A 333 -2.33 -11.08 11.77
C VAL A 333 -1.17 -10.29 12.36
N ALA A 334 -1.33 -8.98 12.46
CA ALA A 334 -0.33 -8.02 12.90
C ALA A 334 -0.80 -7.26 14.15
N SER A 335 0.11 -7.09 15.11
CA SER A 335 0.06 -5.99 16.07
C SER A 335 0.88 -4.83 15.49
N ASP A 336 1.13 -3.74 16.22
CA ASP A 336 1.88 -2.59 15.68
C ASP A 336 3.30 -2.95 15.24
N GLN A 337 3.98 -3.89 15.90
CA GLN A 337 5.39 -4.21 15.61
C GLN A 337 5.69 -5.71 15.54
N ALA A 338 4.67 -6.56 15.57
CA ALA A 338 4.84 -8.02 15.48
C ALA A 338 3.77 -8.65 14.58
N PHE A 339 4.02 -9.89 14.22
CA PHE A 339 3.10 -10.70 13.42
C PHE A 339 2.90 -12.08 14.05
N ALA A 340 1.73 -12.67 13.78
CA ALA A 340 1.37 -14.04 14.09
C ALA A 340 0.78 -14.70 12.84
N ALA A 341 1.37 -15.82 12.40
CA ALA A 341 0.90 -16.61 11.26
C ALA A 341 0.14 -17.84 11.76
N LEU A 342 -1.09 -18.01 11.27
CA LEU A 342 -1.86 -19.24 11.40
C LEU A 342 -1.55 -20.17 10.22
N LYS A 343 -1.22 -21.42 10.53
CA LYS A 343 -0.99 -22.48 9.55
C LYS A 343 -2.22 -23.35 9.35
N SER A 344 -2.27 -24.01 8.20
CA SER A 344 -3.33 -24.97 7.83
C SER A 344 -3.45 -26.18 8.77
N ASP A 345 -2.42 -26.51 9.54
CA ASP A 345 -2.45 -27.54 10.59
C ASP A 345 -2.98 -27.04 11.94
N GLY A 346 -3.37 -25.76 12.02
CA GLY A 346 -3.84 -25.11 13.23
C GLY A 346 -2.74 -24.69 14.20
N SER A 347 -1.46 -24.75 13.79
CA SER A 347 -0.35 -24.20 14.57
C SER A 347 -0.11 -22.71 14.28
N VAL A 348 0.50 -22.01 15.23
CA VAL A 348 0.82 -20.57 15.12
C VAL A 348 2.31 -20.34 15.26
N VAL A 349 2.85 -19.43 14.45
CA VAL A 349 4.22 -18.94 14.56
C VAL A 349 4.21 -17.42 14.67
N THR A 350 5.03 -16.86 15.56
CA THR A 350 5.11 -15.42 15.82
C THR A 350 6.51 -14.88 15.56
N TRP A 351 6.60 -13.61 15.13
CA TRP A 351 7.86 -12.91 14.94
C TRP A 351 7.69 -11.39 15.09
N GLY A 352 8.81 -10.67 15.13
CA GLY A 352 8.85 -9.23 15.37
C GLY A 352 9.16 -8.88 16.82
N SER A 353 8.76 -7.68 17.25
CA SER A 353 9.10 -7.18 18.59
C SER A 353 8.44 -8.00 19.70
N SER A 354 9.22 -8.52 20.64
CA SER A 354 8.69 -9.29 21.78
C SER A 354 7.77 -8.45 22.67
N GLN A 355 8.00 -7.14 22.76
CA GLN A 355 7.15 -6.20 23.50
C GLN A 355 5.76 -6.02 22.86
N TYR A 356 5.60 -6.42 21.60
CA TYR A 356 4.34 -6.29 20.85
C TYR A 356 3.75 -7.67 20.49
N GLY A 357 4.20 -8.74 21.16
CA GLY A 357 3.69 -10.10 20.95
C GLY A 357 4.45 -10.94 19.91
N GLY A 358 5.64 -10.52 19.49
CA GLY A 358 6.52 -11.31 18.62
C GLY A 358 7.08 -12.57 19.28
N ASP A 359 7.12 -12.63 20.61
CA ASP A 359 7.53 -13.80 21.39
C ASP A 359 6.31 -14.49 22.03
N SER A 360 5.98 -15.68 21.54
CA SER A 360 4.91 -16.54 22.06
C SER A 360 5.45 -17.76 22.83
N SER A 361 6.74 -17.80 23.16
CA SER A 361 7.39 -18.97 23.78
C SER A 361 6.74 -19.42 25.09
N ALA A 362 6.18 -18.48 25.87
CA ALA A 362 5.46 -18.77 27.11
C ALA A 362 4.17 -19.59 26.90
N VAL A 363 3.57 -19.53 25.71
CA VAL A 363 2.31 -20.20 25.35
C VAL A 363 2.48 -21.19 24.18
N ALA A 364 3.72 -21.48 23.77
CA ALA A 364 4.02 -22.26 22.58
C ALA A 364 3.33 -23.64 22.57
N SER A 365 3.21 -24.32 23.72
CA SER A 365 2.54 -25.62 23.83
C SER A 365 1.04 -25.58 23.52
N ASP A 366 0.40 -24.43 23.72
CA ASP A 366 -1.01 -24.22 23.42
C ASP A 366 -1.25 -23.85 21.95
N LEU A 367 -0.20 -23.39 21.25
CA LEU A 367 -0.21 -22.90 19.88
C LEU A 367 0.24 -23.91 18.82
N ILE A 368 0.49 -25.17 19.20
CA ILE A 368 0.96 -26.21 18.25
C ILE A 368 -0.13 -26.81 17.36
N SER A 369 -1.41 -26.60 17.66
CA SER A 369 -2.56 -27.18 16.93
C SER A 369 -3.89 -26.58 17.38
N ASP A 370 -4.93 -26.85 16.59
CA ASP A 370 -6.34 -26.51 16.83
C ASP A 370 -6.67 -25.02 16.90
N VAL A 371 -5.73 -24.11 16.61
CA VAL A 371 -6.03 -22.69 16.46
C VAL A 371 -6.83 -22.49 15.16
N VAL A 372 -7.89 -21.68 15.25
CA VAL A 372 -8.78 -21.40 14.11
C VAL A 372 -8.93 -19.91 13.82
N GLU A 373 -8.51 -19.05 14.76
CA GLU A 373 -8.64 -17.60 14.64
C GLU A 373 -7.53 -16.92 15.44
N LEU A 374 -6.99 -15.85 14.87
CA LEU A 374 -6.03 -14.94 15.49
C LEU A 374 -6.64 -13.54 15.51
N THR A 375 -6.47 -12.83 16.63
CA THR A 375 -6.91 -11.45 16.82
C THR A 375 -5.77 -10.68 17.49
N ALA A 376 -5.54 -9.42 17.11
CA ALA A 376 -4.48 -8.60 17.69
C ALA A 376 -5.02 -7.27 18.23
N SER A 377 -4.48 -6.85 19.38
CA SER A 377 -4.49 -5.46 19.83
C SER A 377 -3.22 -4.74 19.33
N GLU A 378 -2.93 -3.52 19.80
CA GLU A 378 -1.72 -2.78 19.41
C GLU A 378 -0.44 -3.56 19.73
N SER A 379 -0.41 -4.28 20.86
CA SER A 379 0.82 -4.93 21.36
C SER A 379 0.61 -6.33 21.95
N ALA A 380 -0.57 -6.93 21.77
CA ALA A 380 -0.88 -8.29 22.18
C ALA A 380 -1.70 -9.07 21.15
N PHE A 381 -1.76 -10.38 21.32
CA PHE A 381 -2.52 -11.29 20.47
C PHE A 381 -3.39 -12.23 21.30
N ALA A 382 -4.48 -12.69 20.68
CA ALA A 382 -5.33 -13.75 21.16
C ALA A 382 -5.53 -14.80 20.04
N ALA A 383 -5.35 -16.07 20.39
CA ALA A 383 -5.64 -17.21 19.53
C ALA A 383 -6.86 -17.96 20.07
N ARG A 384 -7.91 -18.09 19.26
CA ARG A 384 -9.06 -18.94 19.59
C ARG A 384 -8.88 -20.31 18.96
N LYS A 385 -9.06 -21.34 19.79
CA LYS A 385 -9.01 -22.74 19.37
C LYS A 385 -10.40 -23.23 18.94
N SER A 386 -10.44 -24.31 18.18
CA SER A 386 -11.67 -24.94 17.67
C SER A 386 -12.66 -25.36 18.76
N ASN A 387 -12.18 -25.61 19.98
CA ASN A 387 -13.00 -25.90 21.17
C ASN A 387 -13.49 -24.64 21.92
N GLY A 388 -13.19 -23.45 21.41
CA GLY A 388 -13.52 -22.17 22.03
C GLY A 388 -12.60 -21.74 23.17
N LYS A 389 -11.46 -22.42 23.41
CA LYS A 389 -10.41 -21.92 24.31
C LYS A 389 -9.72 -20.71 23.68
N VAL A 390 -9.46 -19.66 24.47
CA VAL A 390 -8.62 -18.53 24.07
C VAL A 390 -7.27 -18.58 24.79
N VAL A 391 -6.20 -18.30 24.04
CA VAL A 391 -4.81 -18.24 24.49
C VAL A 391 -4.28 -16.86 24.13
N THR A 392 -3.72 -16.11 25.08
CA THR A 392 -3.23 -14.75 24.84
C THR A 392 -1.74 -14.63 25.12
N TRP A 393 -1.08 -13.67 24.48
CA TRP A 393 0.33 -13.33 24.71
C TRP A 393 0.64 -11.90 24.23
N GLY A 394 1.82 -11.39 24.57
CA GLY A 394 2.25 -10.03 24.25
C GLY A 394 2.26 -9.13 25.48
N ASP A 395 2.07 -7.83 25.28
CA ASP A 395 2.05 -6.87 26.38
C ASP A 395 0.89 -7.14 27.35
N ASN A 396 1.19 -7.14 28.65
CA ASN A 396 0.22 -7.50 29.68
C ASN A 396 -0.93 -6.48 29.79
N GLU A 397 -0.62 -5.19 29.65
CA GLU A 397 -1.60 -4.11 29.77
C GLU A 397 -2.50 -4.08 28.54
N ALA A 398 -1.97 -4.41 27.35
CA ALA A 398 -2.72 -4.50 26.10
C ALA A 398 -3.56 -5.78 25.92
N GLY A 399 -3.69 -6.60 26.96
CA GLY A 399 -4.49 -7.83 26.94
C GLY A 399 -3.73 -9.12 26.67
N GLY A 400 -2.40 -9.09 26.71
CA GLY A 400 -1.55 -10.29 26.70
C GLY A 400 -1.74 -11.17 27.95
N ASP A 401 -2.12 -10.57 29.09
CA ASP A 401 -2.47 -11.28 30.32
C ASP A 401 -3.99 -11.41 30.49
N SER A 402 -4.54 -12.59 30.18
CA SER A 402 -5.94 -12.96 30.40
C SER A 402 -6.17 -13.73 31.71
N SER A 403 -5.18 -13.85 32.60
CA SER A 403 -5.22 -14.76 33.76
C SER A 403 -6.41 -14.51 34.70
N SER A 404 -6.86 -13.26 34.81
CA SER A 404 -8.00 -12.85 35.63
C SER A 404 -9.36 -13.37 35.13
N VAL A 405 -9.47 -13.66 33.82
CA VAL A 405 -10.70 -14.14 33.16
C VAL A 405 -10.52 -15.51 32.50
N GLN A 406 -9.34 -16.13 32.64
CA GLN A 406 -9.00 -17.40 32.01
C GLN A 406 -10.05 -18.50 32.22
N PRO A 407 -10.67 -18.68 33.41
CA PRO A 407 -11.70 -19.69 33.60
C PRO A 407 -12.91 -19.52 32.65
N GLN A 408 -13.26 -18.28 32.30
CA GLN A 408 -14.36 -17.99 31.37
C GLN A 408 -13.98 -18.19 29.90
N LEU A 409 -12.68 -18.21 29.59
CA LEU A 409 -12.10 -18.35 28.25
C LEU A 409 -11.65 -19.78 27.91
N LEU A 410 -12.01 -20.78 28.73
CA LEU A 410 -11.62 -22.18 28.48
C LEU A 410 -12.46 -22.86 27.39
N THR A 411 -13.70 -22.43 27.18
CA THR A 411 -14.65 -23.04 26.24
C THR A 411 -15.73 -22.04 25.83
N GLY A 412 -16.35 -22.29 24.67
CA GLY A 412 -17.61 -21.63 24.29
C GLY A 412 -17.45 -20.21 23.77
N VAL A 413 -16.21 -19.73 23.58
CA VAL A 413 -15.94 -18.51 22.81
C VAL A 413 -16.14 -18.83 21.33
N GLU A 414 -16.92 -18.01 20.64
CA GLU A 414 -17.19 -18.12 19.20
C GLU A 414 -16.37 -17.13 18.38
N LYS A 415 -16.10 -15.94 18.93
CA LYS A 415 -15.33 -14.89 18.26
C LYS A 415 -14.57 -14.03 19.28
N VAL A 416 -13.38 -13.56 18.90
CA VAL A 416 -12.58 -12.62 19.70
C VAL A 416 -12.42 -11.31 18.94
N TYR A 417 -12.75 -10.22 19.62
CA TYR A 417 -12.61 -8.84 19.16
C TYR A 417 -11.49 -8.16 19.95
N ALA A 418 -10.85 -7.17 19.34
CA ALA A 418 -9.79 -6.40 19.97
C ALA A 418 -9.95 -4.90 19.69
N ASN A 419 -9.45 -4.08 20.60
CA ASN A 419 -9.17 -2.67 20.37
C ASN A 419 -7.67 -2.40 20.60
N GLN A 420 -7.27 -1.15 20.83
CA GLN A 420 -5.87 -0.79 21.03
C GLN A 420 -5.20 -1.56 22.19
N LEU A 421 -5.85 -1.67 23.35
CA LEU A 421 -5.24 -2.22 24.57
C LEU A 421 -6.13 -3.25 25.30
N ALA A 422 -7.22 -3.71 24.68
CA ALA A 422 -8.12 -4.67 25.28
C ALA A 422 -8.76 -5.61 24.25
N PHE A 423 -9.35 -6.68 24.78
CA PHE A 423 -10.08 -7.70 24.01
C PHE A 423 -11.46 -7.95 24.59
N ALA A 424 -12.35 -8.45 23.75
CA ALA A 424 -13.66 -8.95 24.12
C ALA A 424 -13.95 -10.28 23.41
N ALA A 425 -14.31 -11.32 24.17
CA ALA A 425 -14.71 -12.62 23.66
C ALA A 425 -16.23 -12.75 23.70
N LEU A 426 -16.86 -12.96 22.54
CA LEU A 426 -18.27 -13.30 22.42
C LEU A 426 -18.44 -14.81 22.57
N LYS A 427 -19.34 -15.23 23.45
CA LYS A 427 -19.62 -16.63 23.74
C LYS A 427 -20.91 -17.11 23.07
N SER A 428 -21.00 -18.42 22.85
CA SER A 428 -22.16 -19.11 22.26
C SER A 428 -23.47 -18.94 23.04
N ASP A 429 -23.39 -18.52 24.30
CA ASP A 429 -24.54 -18.22 25.15
C ASP A 429 -24.96 -16.74 25.12
N GLY A 430 -24.30 -15.90 24.30
CA GLY A 430 -24.54 -14.46 24.20
C GLY A 430 -23.76 -13.61 25.21
N SER A 431 -23.04 -14.25 26.15
CA SER A 431 -22.24 -13.51 27.13
C SER A 431 -20.92 -12.98 26.56
N VAL A 432 -20.46 -11.85 27.10
CA VAL A 432 -19.18 -11.23 26.70
C VAL A 432 -18.18 -11.23 27.86
N VAL A 433 -16.95 -11.67 27.57
CA VAL A 433 -15.82 -11.62 28.51
C VAL A 433 -14.79 -10.62 28.00
N THR A 434 -14.45 -9.59 28.78
CA THR A 434 -13.44 -8.58 28.41
C THR A 434 -12.18 -8.70 29.27
N TRP A 435 -11.03 -8.33 28.71
CA TRP A 435 -9.76 -8.21 29.43
C TRP A 435 -8.80 -7.22 28.74
N GLY A 436 -7.69 -6.90 29.40
CA GLY A 436 -6.74 -5.85 28.99
C GLY A 436 -6.89 -4.59 29.84
N ASP A 437 -6.46 -3.45 29.31
CA ASP A 437 -6.44 -2.20 30.06
C ASP A 437 -7.88 -1.76 30.43
N GLN A 438 -8.07 -1.40 31.70
CA GLN A 438 -9.37 -1.07 32.26
C GLN A 438 -9.93 0.25 31.71
N GLU A 439 -9.07 1.22 31.42
CA GLU A 439 -9.43 2.48 30.76
C GLU A 439 -9.76 2.24 29.28
N TYR A 440 -9.25 1.15 28.70
CA TYR A 440 -9.49 0.74 27.31
C TYR A 440 -10.57 -0.35 27.14
N GLY A 441 -11.49 -0.48 28.10
CA GLY A 441 -12.63 -1.41 27.98
C GLY A 441 -12.33 -2.86 28.36
N GLY A 442 -11.13 -3.13 28.89
CA GLY A 442 -10.78 -4.44 29.47
C GLY A 442 -11.57 -4.80 30.73
N ASN A 443 -12.40 -3.88 31.25
CA ASN A 443 -13.27 -4.11 32.41
C ASN A 443 -14.74 -3.76 32.12
N SER A 444 -15.54 -4.75 31.74
CA SER A 444 -16.98 -4.61 31.48
C SER A 444 -17.85 -4.42 32.72
N ARG A 445 -17.30 -4.45 33.95
CA ARG A 445 -18.09 -4.35 35.20
C ARG A 445 -18.76 -2.99 35.43
N PHE A 446 -18.40 -1.99 34.62
CA PHE A 446 -18.99 -0.64 34.65
C PHE A 446 -19.78 -0.31 33.40
N ALA A 447 -20.11 -1.30 32.55
CA ALA A 447 -20.97 -1.10 31.40
C ALA A 447 -22.32 -0.50 31.85
N THR A 448 -22.78 0.54 31.16
CA THR A 448 -24.03 1.22 31.49
C THR A 448 -25.20 0.43 30.89
N GLY A 449 -26.19 0.06 31.70
CA GLY A 449 -27.44 -0.59 31.22
C GLY A 449 -27.69 -2.01 31.70
N GLY A 450 -26.76 -2.67 32.41
CA GLY A 450 -26.94 -4.03 32.93
C GLY A 450 -25.73 -4.93 32.66
N ASP A 451 -25.91 -6.23 32.90
CA ASP A 451 -24.92 -7.27 32.57
C ASP A 451 -24.86 -7.50 31.04
N LEU A 452 -23.70 -7.87 30.49
CA LEU A 452 -23.47 -8.12 29.04
C LEU A 452 -23.86 -9.57 28.66
N ASP A 453 -25.07 -9.99 29.01
CA ASP A 453 -25.53 -11.38 28.90
C ASP A 453 -26.42 -11.63 27.66
N ASP A 454 -26.71 -10.60 26.87
CA ASP A 454 -27.62 -10.60 25.72
C ASP A 454 -27.00 -10.00 24.45
N ILE A 455 -25.67 -9.99 24.34
CA ILE A 455 -24.98 -9.37 23.20
C ILE A 455 -24.93 -10.32 22.01
N VAL A 456 -25.61 -9.98 20.91
CA VAL A 456 -25.57 -10.75 19.64
C VAL A 456 -24.44 -10.35 18.70
N ASN A 457 -23.87 -9.15 18.87
CA ASN A 457 -22.71 -8.68 18.13
C ASN A 457 -22.04 -7.55 18.91
N ILE A 458 -20.71 -7.59 19.02
CA ILE A 458 -19.93 -6.44 19.46
C ILE A 458 -19.64 -5.65 18.20
N ALA A 459 -20.13 -4.40 18.14
CA ALA A 459 -19.76 -3.52 17.04
C ALA A 459 -18.24 -3.48 16.98
N ASP A 460 -17.68 -3.98 15.87
CA ASP A 460 -16.28 -3.80 15.57
C ASP A 460 -16.03 -2.30 15.62
N VAL A 461 -15.26 -1.84 16.59
CA VAL A 461 -14.70 -0.49 16.53
C VAL A 461 -13.59 -0.61 15.48
N PHE A 462 -14.03 -0.64 14.22
CA PHE A 462 -13.32 -0.94 12.99
C PHE A 462 -11.81 -1.13 13.21
N THR A 463 -11.38 -2.39 13.22
CA THR A 463 -9.97 -2.72 13.18
C THR A 463 -9.42 -2.49 11.77
N ASP A 464 -9.29 -1.22 11.36
CA ASP A 464 -8.21 -0.83 10.46
C ASP A 464 -6.94 -0.65 11.31
N THR A 465 -6.59 -1.71 12.05
CA THR A 465 -5.16 -1.97 12.30
C THR A 465 -4.60 -2.23 10.91
N PHE A 466 -3.38 -1.77 10.60
CA PHE A 466 -2.67 -1.91 9.31
C PHE A 466 -2.54 -3.35 8.71
N ILE A 467 -3.34 -4.30 9.15
CA ILE A 467 -3.67 -5.58 8.53
C ILE A 467 -4.20 -5.27 7.14
N GLY A 468 -3.43 -5.55 6.09
CA GLY A 468 -3.97 -5.59 4.73
C GLY A 468 -5.19 -6.51 4.73
N ASP A 469 -6.35 -5.98 4.36
CA ASP A 469 -7.65 -6.66 4.32
C ASP A 469 -7.54 -8.04 3.65
N ASN A 470 -7.32 -9.06 4.48
CA ASN A 470 -7.44 -10.45 4.12
C ASN A 470 -8.20 -11.15 5.24
N PHE A 471 -9.43 -10.71 5.46
CA PHE A 471 -10.48 -11.71 5.60
C PHE A 471 -10.50 -12.48 4.27
N ILE A 472 -9.65 -13.51 4.16
CA ILE A 472 -10.03 -14.65 3.36
C ILE A 472 -11.35 -15.06 3.97
N ASP A 473 -12.44 -14.81 3.24
CA ASP A 473 -13.75 -15.40 3.49
C ASP A 473 -13.47 -16.87 3.77
N THR A 474 -13.44 -17.24 5.05
CA THR A 474 -13.24 -18.62 5.45
C THR A 474 -14.38 -19.31 4.75
N VAL A 475 -14.05 -20.09 3.72
CA VAL A 475 -14.98 -20.88 2.92
C VAL A 475 -16.05 -21.33 3.89
N PRO A 476 -17.32 -20.90 3.76
CA PRO A 476 -18.32 -21.21 4.76
C PRO A 476 -18.26 -22.70 4.93
N VAL A 477 -17.87 -23.16 6.13
CA VAL A 477 -18.01 -24.56 6.49
C VAL A 477 -19.47 -24.85 6.15
N PRO A 478 -19.75 -25.76 5.21
CA PRO A 478 -21.11 -25.95 4.75
C PRO A 478 -21.94 -26.22 6.00
N THR A 479 -22.88 -25.31 6.28
CA THR A 479 -23.86 -25.52 7.34
C THR A 479 -24.43 -26.90 7.09
N PRO A 480 -24.36 -27.85 8.05
CA PRO A 480 -25.00 -29.14 7.85
C PRO A 480 -26.45 -28.85 7.49
N THR A 481 -26.84 -29.24 6.28
CA THR A 481 -28.21 -29.08 5.82
C THR A 481 -29.11 -29.61 6.92
N PRO A 482 -30.12 -28.86 7.40
CA PRO A 482 -31.00 -29.34 8.45
C PRO A 482 -31.52 -30.70 7.99
N VAL A 483 -31.21 -31.74 8.77
CA VAL A 483 -31.66 -33.09 8.50
C VAL A 483 -33.18 -33.01 8.32
N PRO A 484 -33.73 -33.37 7.14
CA PRO A 484 -35.16 -33.30 6.94
C PRO A 484 -35.84 -34.12 8.02
N THR A 485 -36.80 -33.50 8.71
CA THR A 485 -37.64 -34.15 9.72
C THR A 485 -38.12 -35.48 9.17
N PRO A 486 -37.91 -36.62 9.88
CA PRO A 486 -38.27 -37.92 9.36
C PRO A 486 -39.77 -37.96 9.05
N THR A 487 -40.09 -38.18 7.78
CA THR A 487 -41.45 -38.47 7.35
C THR A 487 -41.90 -39.77 8.03
N PRO A 488 -43.13 -39.87 8.56
CA PRO A 488 -43.60 -41.08 9.23
C PRO A 488 -43.47 -42.30 8.29
N VAL A 489 -42.82 -43.34 8.80
CA VAL A 489 -42.51 -44.59 8.11
C VAL A 489 -43.79 -45.29 7.66
N PRO A 490 -43.98 -45.60 6.37
CA PRO A 490 -45.03 -46.52 5.95
C PRO A 490 -44.71 -47.95 6.39
N THR A 491 -45.75 -48.63 6.87
CA THR A 491 -45.79 -50.00 7.41
C THR A 491 -44.98 -51.00 6.57
N PRO A 492 -44.17 -51.89 7.18
CA PRO A 492 -43.30 -52.81 6.44
C PRO A 492 -44.12 -53.85 5.66
N THR A 493 -43.72 -54.06 4.41
CA THR A 493 -44.15 -55.19 3.57
C THR A 493 -43.23 -56.38 3.87
N PRO A 494 -43.72 -57.62 3.97
CA PRO A 494 -42.90 -58.76 4.38
C PRO A 494 -41.75 -59.04 3.39
N ASP A 495 -40.58 -59.28 3.98
CA ASP A 495 -39.28 -59.52 3.34
C ASP A 495 -39.29 -60.83 2.49
N PRO A 496 -38.76 -60.83 1.27
CA PRO A 496 -38.52 -62.07 0.53
C PRO A 496 -37.42 -62.92 1.19
N THR A 497 -37.58 -64.23 1.03
CA THR A 497 -36.81 -65.31 1.65
C THR A 497 -35.31 -65.24 1.30
N PRO A 498 -34.38 -65.51 2.24
CA PRO A 498 -32.95 -65.39 1.98
C PRO A 498 -32.45 -66.47 1.00
N THR A 499 -31.75 -66.02 -0.03
CA THR A 499 -30.96 -66.86 -0.94
C THR A 499 -29.71 -67.38 -0.20
N PRO A 500 -29.31 -68.65 -0.36
CA PRO A 500 -28.15 -69.21 0.35
C PRO A 500 -26.84 -68.53 -0.04
N ASP A 501 -26.04 -68.28 0.99
CA ASP A 501 -24.72 -67.64 0.99
C ASP A 501 -23.72 -68.41 0.09
N PRO A 502 -23.00 -67.75 -0.83
CA PRO A 502 -21.95 -68.41 -1.58
C PRO A 502 -20.80 -68.82 -0.64
N THR A 503 -20.39 -70.08 -0.77
CA THR A 503 -19.25 -70.71 -0.09
C THR A 503 -17.97 -69.86 -0.15
N PRO A 504 -17.21 -69.75 0.95
CA PRO A 504 -16.00 -68.95 1.01
C PRO A 504 -14.92 -69.54 0.08
N THR A 505 -14.40 -68.68 -0.79
CA THR A 505 -13.21 -68.94 -1.61
C THR A 505 -11.98 -69.06 -0.70
N PRO A 506 -11.05 -70.01 -0.94
CA PRO A 506 -9.85 -70.14 -0.13
C PRO A 506 -8.97 -68.89 -0.22
N ASP A 507 -8.47 -68.46 0.93
CA ASP A 507 -7.53 -67.36 1.12
C ASP A 507 -6.30 -67.55 0.21
N PRO A 508 -5.88 -66.55 -0.59
CA PRO A 508 -4.65 -66.67 -1.37
C PRO A 508 -3.45 -66.83 -0.42
N THR A 509 -2.69 -67.90 -0.64
CA THR A 509 -1.40 -68.16 0.01
C THR A 509 -0.50 -66.92 0.00
N PRO A 510 0.15 -66.59 1.12
CA PRO A 510 1.05 -65.43 1.20
C PRO A 510 2.20 -65.60 0.20
N THR A 511 2.34 -64.60 -0.68
CA THR A 511 3.48 -64.46 -1.57
C THR A 511 4.76 -64.34 -0.72
N PRO A 512 5.87 -65.03 -1.07
CA PRO A 512 7.12 -64.87 -0.35
C PRO A 512 7.61 -63.43 -0.42
N ASP A 513 8.07 -62.92 0.73
CA ASP A 513 8.73 -61.63 0.88
C ASP A 513 9.84 -61.48 -0.18
N PRO A 514 9.89 -60.38 -0.96
CA PRO A 514 10.98 -60.16 -1.90
C PRO A 514 12.31 -60.14 -1.15
N THR A 515 13.19 -61.08 -1.51
CA THR A 515 14.59 -61.11 -1.08
C THR A 515 15.23 -59.74 -1.26
N PRO A 516 16.00 -59.24 -0.27
CA PRO A 516 16.68 -57.95 -0.38
C PRO A 516 17.60 -57.96 -1.61
N THR A 517 17.37 -57.00 -2.50
CA THR A 517 18.23 -56.72 -3.64
C THR A 517 19.66 -56.46 -3.13
N PRO A 518 20.70 -57.06 -3.72
CA PRO A 518 22.08 -56.76 -3.34
C PRO A 518 22.36 -55.27 -3.51
N ASP A 519 23.04 -54.70 -2.51
CA ASP A 519 23.57 -53.34 -2.52
C ASP A 519 24.31 -53.08 -3.85
N PRO A 520 24.02 -52.01 -4.60
CA PRO A 520 24.75 -51.71 -5.83
C PRO A 520 26.25 -51.60 -5.51
N THR A 521 27.04 -52.45 -6.16
CA THR A 521 28.51 -52.35 -6.15
C THR A 521 28.94 -50.92 -6.51
N PRO A 522 29.93 -50.35 -5.80
CA PRO A 522 30.43 -49.02 -6.11
C PRO A 522 30.95 -48.99 -7.55
N THR A 523 30.37 -48.11 -8.35
CA THR A 523 30.86 -47.79 -9.70
C THR A 523 32.33 -47.35 -9.61
N PRO A 524 33.23 -47.86 -10.47
CA PRO A 524 34.59 -47.36 -10.53
C PRO A 524 34.60 -45.86 -10.84
N ASP A 525 35.46 -45.15 -10.12
CA ASP A 525 35.77 -43.74 -10.31
C ASP A 525 36.05 -43.46 -11.81
N PRO A 526 35.40 -42.46 -12.45
CA PRO A 526 35.71 -42.13 -13.83
C PRO A 526 37.18 -41.78 -13.97
N THR A 527 37.89 -42.55 -14.81
CA THR A 527 39.26 -42.23 -15.23
C THR A 527 39.34 -40.79 -15.75
N PRO A 528 40.35 -40.00 -15.35
CA PRO A 528 40.53 -38.64 -15.83
C PRO A 528 40.70 -38.64 -17.35
N THR A 529 39.84 -37.91 -18.04
CA THR A 529 39.94 -37.63 -19.47
C THR A 529 41.25 -36.87 -19.73
N PRO A 530 42.05 -37.22 -20.75
CA PRO A 530 43.23 -36.43 -21.12
C PRO A 530 42.82 -35.02 -21.53
N ASP A 531 43.57 -34.05 -21.01
CA ASP A 531 43.48 -32.63 -21.33
C ASP A 531 43.49 -32.40 -22.86
N PRO A 532 42.52 -31.68 -23.45
CA PRO A 532 42.59 -31.35 -24.86
C PRO A 532 43.82 -30.47 -25.12
N THR A 533 44.74 -31.00 -25.92
CA THR A 533 45.90 -30.28 -26.45
C THR A 533 45.49 -28.92 -27.04
N PRO A 534 46.22 -27.83 -26.74
CA PRO A 534 45.93 -26.50 -27.27
C PRO A 534 46.03 -26.51 -28.79
N THR A 535 44.94 -26.14 -29.46
CA THR A 535 44.91 -25.86 -30.89
C THR A 535 45.77 -24.61 -31.14
N PRO A 536 46.71 -24.62 -32.11
CA PRO A 536 47.53 -23.45 -32.42
C PRO A 536 46.68 -22.27 -32.89
N ASP A 537 47.01 -21.10 -32.35
CA ASP A 537 46.43 -19.79 -32.67
C ASP A 537 46.48 -19.52 -34.19
N PRO A 538 45.34 -19.22 -34.85
CA PRO A 538 45.36 -18.78 -36.24
C PRO A 538 46.11 -17.45 -36.33
N THR A 539 47.15 -17.47 -37.16
CA THR A 539 48.05 -16.35 -37.44
C THR A 539 47.26 -15.15 -37.96
N PRO A 540 47.54 -13.91 -37.50
CA PRO A 540 46.83 -12.73 -37.99
C PRO A 540 47.08 -12.53 -39.48
N THR A 541 46.01 -12.62 -40.27
CA THR A 541 46.00 -12.22 -41.68
C THR A 541 46.24 -10.71 -41.78
N PRO A 542 47.15 -10.24 -42.65
CA PRO A 542 47.43 -8.82 -42.80
C PRO A 542 46.19 -8.04 -43.29
N ASP A 543 45.99 -6.88 -42.68
CA ASP A 543 44.97 -5.89 -43.01
C ASP A 543 45.01 -5.51 -44.50
N PRO A 544 43.92 -5.67 -45.28
CA PRO A 544 43.88 -5.22 -46.65
C PRO A 544 43.98 -3.69 -46.71
N THR A 545 44.93 -3.25 -47.53
CA THR A 545 45.26 -1.85 -47.81
C THR A 545 44.03 -1.10 -48.36
N PRO A 546 43.72 0.13 -47.91
CA PRO A 546 42.58 0.88 -48.41
C PRO A 546 42.77 1.22 -49.90
N THR A 547 41.86 0.70 -50.73
CA THR A 547 41.71 1.10 -52.14
C THR A 547 41.21 2.54 -52.20
N PRO A 548 41.81 3.41 -53.05
CA PRO A 548 41.41 4.81 -53.16
C PRO A 548 40.01 4.95 -53.77
N ASP A 549 39.24 5.86 -53.16
CA ASP A 549 37.88 6.24 -53.51
C ASP A 549 37.79 6.77 -54.96
N PRO A 550 36.89 6.27 -55.82
CA PRO A 550 36.70 6.80 -57.17
C PRO A 550 36.14 8.22 -57.13
N THR A 551 36.75 9.08 -57.95
CA THR A 551 36.43 10.50 -58.12
C THR A 551 34.99 10.70 -58.62
N PRO A 552 34.21 11.66 -58.07
CA PRO A 552 32.81 11.82 -58.45
C PRO A 552 32.66 12.28 -59.89
N THR A 553 31.78 11.60 -60.62
CA THR A 553 31.35 12.00 -61.97
C THR A 553 30.24 13.06 -61.83
N PRO A 554 30.31 14.21 -62.52
CA PRO A 554 29.27 15.23 -62.42
C PRO A 554 28.07 14.84 -63.30
N ASP A 555 26.87 14.87 -62.73
CA ASP A 555 25.62 14.73 -63.46
C ASP A 555 24.64 15.85 -63.03
N PRO A 556 23.57 16.11 -63.80
CA PRO A 556 23.50 17.21 -64.73
C PRO A 556 22.62 18.36 -64.20
N THR A 557 22.71 19.50 -64.87
CA THR A 557 22.01 20.74 -64.54
C THR A 557 20.48 20.55 -64.57
N PRO A 558 19.73 20.97 -63.53
CA PRO A 558 18.28 20.78 -63.50
C PRO A 558 17.56 21.77 -64.43
N THR A 559 16.65 21.24 -65.23
CA THR A 559 15.61 21.99 -65.95
C THR A 559 14.61 22.59 -64.96
N PRO A 560 14.16 23.86 -65.13
CA PRO A 560 13.19 24.46 -64.22
C PRO A 560 11.76 24.03 -64.56
N ASP A 561 11.02 23.55 -63.56
CA ASP A 561 9.58 23.33 -63.63
C ASP A 561 8.91 23.87 -62.35
N PRO A 562 7.58 24.06 -62.35
CA PRO A 562 6.91 25.33 -62.17
C PRO A 562 6.57 25.63 -60.71
N THR A 563 6.37 26.91 -60.41
CA THR A 563 6.06 27.45 -59.09
C THR A 563 4.82 26.80 -58.45
N PRO A 564 4.95 26.06 -57.33
CA PRO A 564 3.82 25.63 -56.52
C PRO A 564 3.41 26.71 -55.52
N THR A 565 2.12 26.76 -55.27
CA THR A 565 1.38 27.63 -54.33
C THR A 565 1.88 27.43 -52.88
N PRO A 566 1.85 28.45 -51.99
CA PRO A 566 2.41 28.29 -50.64
C PRO A 566 1.57 27.32 -49.80
N ASP A 567 2.21 26.24 -49.34
CA ASP A 567 1.70 25.31 -48.33
C ASP A 567 1.83 25.93 -46.92
N PRO A 568 0.94 25.61 -45.96
CA PRO A 568 0.98 26.17 -44.63
C PRO A 568 2.22 25.70 -43.87
N THR A 569 2.77 26.62 -43.09
CA THR A 569 3.97 26.45 -42.25
C THR A 569 3.91 25.14 -41.45
N PRO A 570 4.92 24.25 -41.56
CA PRO A 570 4.99 23.08 -40.69
C PRO A 570 5.32 23.55 -39.27
N THR A 571 4.48 23.13 -38.33
CA THR A 571 4.73 23.16 -36.89
C THR A 571 6.07 22.46 -36.61
N PRO A 572 6.95 22.99 -35.72
CA PRO A 572 8.19 22.31 -35.39
C PRO A 572 7.90 20.89 -34.89
N ASP A 573 8.60 19.92 -35.47
CA ASP A 573 8.62 18.52 -35.04
C ASP A 573 8.99 18.48 -33.55
N PRO A 574 8.27 17.74 -32.69
CA PRO A 574 8.71 17.53 -31.33
C PRO A 574 10.09 16.88 -31.35
N THR A 575 11.03 17.51 -30.66
CA THR A 575 12.33 16.95 -30.30
C THR A 575 12.13 15.49 -29.86
N PRO A 576 12.94 14.52 -30.33
CA PRO A 576 12.81 13.14 -29.91
C PRO A 576 12.85 13.10 -28.38
N THR A 577 11.75 12.66 -27.78
CA THR A 577 11.65 12.38 -26.34
C THR A 577 12.71 11.32 -26.04
N SER A 578 13.75 11.71 -25.29
CA SER A 578 14.71 10.76 -24.74
C SER A 578 13.95 9.68 -23.97
N GLU A 579 14.28 8.43 -24.24
CA GLU A 579 13.76 7.26 -23.51
C GLU A 579 13.84 7.48 -21.98
N PRO A 580 12.89 6.98 -21.19
CA PRO A 580 12.90 7.20 -19.75
C PRO A 580 14.14 6.57 -19.13
N TYR A 581 14.83 7.34 -18.28
CA TYR A 581 15.91 6.84 -17.43
C TYR A 581 15.35 5.73 -16.52
N ASP A 582 15.89 4.51 -16.59
CA ASP A 582 15.48 3.39 -15.72
C ASP A 582 16.18 3.44 -14.34
N GLY A 583 17.21 4.28 -14.17
CA GLY A 583 17.95 4.45 -12.91
C GLY A 583 17.94 5.89 -12.39
N ILE A 584 17.00 6.27 -11.52
CA ILE A 584 17.08 7.55 -10.79
C ILE A 584 17.89 7.36 -9.51
N ILE A 585 18.97 8.12 -9.33
CA ILE A 585 19.91 7.98 -8.21
C ILE A 585 19.97 9.30 -7.43
N GLN A 586 19.21 9.38 -6.33
CA GLN A 586 18.98 10.63 -5.61
C GLN A 586 20.04 10.95 -4.55
N SER A 587 20.47 12.22 -4.54
CA SER A 587 21.28 12.80 -3.48
C SER A 587 20.42 13.15 -2.27
N VAL A 588 20.69 12.50 -1.13
CA VAL A 588 19.93 12.72 0.11
C VAL A 588 20.67 13.65 1.08
N ARG A 589 22.02 13.61 1.13
CA ARG A 589 22.80 14.30 2.21
C ARG A 589 24.13 14.98 1.82
N GLY A 590 24.41 15.16 0.53
CA GLY A 590 25.68 15.72 0.06
C GLY A 590 26.96 14.97 0.54
N LYS A 591 26.90 13.69 0.90
CA LYS A 591 28.10 12.84 1.19
C LYS A 591 27.92 11.41 0.70
N GLY A 592 26.87 11.17 -0.07
CA GLY A 592 26.48 9.90 -0.64
C GLY A 592 27.53 9.34 -1.60
N LYS A 593 27.44 8.03 -1.79
CA LYS A 593 28.09 7.32 -2.89
C LYS A 593 26.99 6.93 -3.85
N LEU A 594 26.81 7.72 -4.90
CA LEU A 594 25.81 7.50 -5.92
C LEU A 594 26.43 6.58 -6.98
N LYS A 595 25.85 5.41 -7.22
CA LYS A 595 26.46 4.39 -8.08
C LYS A 595 25.55 4.11 -9.28
N GLY A 596 25.99 4.55 -10.44
CA GLY A 596 25.37 4.27 -11.73
C GLY A 596 25.33 2.78 -12.06
N THR A 597 24.36 2.44 -12.88
CA THR A 597 24.05 1.11 -13.37
C THR A 597 24.73 0.88 -14.73
N LYS A 598 24.19 -0.01 -15.57
CA LYS A 598 24.68 -0.24 -16.94
C LYS A 598 23.76 0.40 -18.00
N VAL A 599 22.68 1.05 -17.57
CA VAL A 599 21.70 1.76 -18.41
C VAL A 599 21.77 3.25 -18.09
N ALA A 600 21.02 4.08 -18.82
CA ALA A 600 20.99 5.53 -18.59
C ALA A 600 20.50 5.87 -17.18
N ASP A 601 21.31 6.59 -16.40
CA ASP A 601 20.98 7.00 -15.04
C ASP A 601 20.78 8.52 -14.91
N ALA A 602 19.83 8.96 -14.07
CA ALA A 602 19.68 10.35 -13.68
C ALA A 602 20.12 10.56 -12.22
N PHE A 603 21.25 11.24 -12.01
CA PHE A 603 21.75 11.59 -10.68
C PHE A 603 21.08 12.87 -10.19
N THR A 604 20.06 12.74 -9.34
CA THR A 604 19.19 13.85 -8.94
C THR A 604 19.68 14.57 -7.68
N PHE A 605 19.70 15.90 -7.70
CA PHE A 605 20.04 16.79 -6.60
C PHE A 605 18.88 17.77 -6.39
N ASP A 606 17.96 17.41 -5.49
CA ASP A 606 16.68 18.11 -5.30
C ASP A 606 16.34 18.49 -3.85
N SER A 607 17.14 18.04 -2.87
CA SER A 607 17.01 18.42 -1.46
C SER A 607 17.88 19.65 -1.11
N PHE A 608 17.33 20.57 -0.31
CA PHE A 608 17.98 21.79 0.21
C PHE A 608 19.07 21.43 1.24
N GLU A 609 20.20 20.89 0.80
CA GLU A 609 21.36 20.61 1.66
C GLU A 609 22.62 21.35 1.17
N ALA A 610 23.47 21.78 2.11
CA ALA A 610 24.64 22.60 1.78
C ALA A 610 25.76 21.78 1.11
N PHE A 611 26.01 22.01 -0.19
CA PHE A 611 27.07 21.40 -0.99
C PHE A 611 28.44 22.09 -0.81
N THR A 612 29.13 21.78 0.29
CA THR A 612 30.45 22.35 0.59
C THR A 612 31.57 21.45 0.11
N LYS A 613 32.83 21.94 0.14
CA LYS A 613 34.03 21.09 -0.09
C LYS A 613 34.10 19.83 0.81
N LYS A 614 33.37 19.79 1.93
CA LYS A 614 33.29 18.64 2.86
C LYS A 614 32.02 17.81 2.70
N SER A 615 31.07 18.27 1.90
CA SER A 615 29.78 17.66 1.61
C SER A 615 29.53 17.63 0.11
N ALA A 616 30.40 16.93 -0.62
CA ALA A 616 30.16 16.56 -2.00
C ALA A 616 29.89 15.06 -2.14
N ASP A 617 28.91 14.72 -2.97
CA ASP A 617 28.63 13.33 -3.31
C ASP A 617 29.70 12.74 -4.21
N LYS A 618 29.84 11.42 -4.16
CA LYS A 618 30.72 10.66 -5.05
C LYS A 618 29.88 9.88 -6.03
N ILE A 619 29.90 10.30 -7.28
CA ILE A 619 29.25 9.57 -8.37
C ILE A 619 30.22 8.54 -8.91
N ILE A 620 29.79 7.28 -9.00
CA ILE A 620 30.57 6.14 -9.50
C ILE A 620 29.80 5.55 -10.67
N GLY A 621 30.42 5.41 -11.83
CA GLY A 621 29.78 4.76 -12.97
C GLY A 621 29.12 5.70 -13.98
N PHE A 622 29.18 7.03 -13.78
CA PHE A 622 28.62 7.99 -14.72
C PHE A 622 29.16 7.81 -16.15
N ASN A 623 28.26 7.72 -17.11
CA ASN A 623 28.54 7.54 -18.53
C ASN A 623 27.54 8.32 -19.42
N ALA A 624 27.94 9.52 -19.84
CA ALA A 624 27.16 10.36 -20.76
C ALA A 624 26.81 9.64 -22.08
N SER A 625 27.67 8.74 -22.57
CA SER A 625 27.38 7.98 -23.81
C SER A 625 26.29 6.92 -23.64
N GLN A 626 25.98 6.54 -22.40
CA GLN A 626 24.82 5.70 -22.07
C GLN A 626 23.58 6.52 -21.77
N GLY A 627 23.67 7.85 -21.82
CA GLY A 627 22.58 8.77 -21.53
C GLY A 627 22.57 9.28 -20.10
N ASP A 628 23.59 9.05 -19.27
CA ASP A 628 23.54 9.52 -17.89
C ASP A 628 23.46 11.04 -17.78
N THR A 629 22.63 11.54 -16.86
CA THR A 629 22.48 12.97 -16.57
C THR A 629 22.66 13.31 -15.10
N ILE A 630 23.00 14.57 -14.85
CA ILE A 630 23.01 15.20 -13.52
C ILE A 630 21.81 16.14 -13.49
N ALA A 631 20.77 15.73 -12.78
CA ALA A 631 19.53 16.49 -12.68
C ALA A 631 19.53 17.35 -11.42
N VAL A 632 19.31 18.66 -11.56
CA VAL A 632 19.36 19.62 -10.44
C VAL A 632 18.03 20.36 -10.33
N SER A 633 17.50 20.55 -9.12
CA SER A 633 16.24 21.27 -8.90
C SER A 633 16.46 22.63 -8.23
N PRO A 634 15.61 23.64 -8.50
CA PRO A 634 15.55 24.87 -7.73
C PRO A 634 15.37 24.66 -6.22
N ASN A 635 14.81 23.51 -5.79
CA ASN A 635 14.69 23.14 -4.38
C ASN A 635 16.06 22.92 -3.71
N ALA A 636 17.00 22.26 -4.41
CA ALA A 636 18.38 22.09 -3.93
C ALA A 636 19.25 23.31 -4.19
N PHE A 637 18.93 24.06 -5.25
CA PHE A 637 19.70 25.21 -5.72
C PHE A 637 18.78 26.42 -5.90
N PRO A 638 18.45 27.14 -4.81
CA PRO A 638 17.47 28.23 -4.84
C PRO A 638 17.80 29.34 -5.84
N ALA A 639 19.09 29.54 -6.15
CA ALA A 639 19.54 30.51 -7.13
C ALA A 639 19.13 30.18 -8.57
N LEU A 640 18.72 28.94 -8.83
CA LEU A 640 18.16 28.49 -10.11
C LEU A 640 16.64 28.71 -10.19
N THR A 641 16.00 29.27 -9.15
CA THR A 641 14.56 29.55 -9.17
C THR A 641 14.22 30.55 -10.27
N GLY A 642 13.44 30.11 -11.26
CA GLY A 642 13.07 30.93 -12.42
C GLY A 642 14.12 30.96 -13.55
N ALA A 643 15.20 30.18 -13.45
CA ALA A 643 16.14 29.99 -14.56
C ALA A 643 15.48 29.17 -15.68
N SER A 644 15.71 29.57 -16.94
CA SER A 644 15.20 28.85 -18.11
C SER A 644 16.22 27.89 -18.73
N ALA A 645 17.48 28.00 -18.33
CA ALA A 645 18.58 27.13 -18.75
C ALA A 645 19.74 27.24 -17.75
N ILE A 646 20.59 26.21 -17.72
CA ILE A 646 21.81 26.18 -16.89
C ILE A 646 22.99 26.68 -17.72
N SER A 647 23.74 27.64 -17.19
CA SER A 647 25.04 28.03 -17.72
C SER A 647 26.14 27.12 -17.17
N PHE A 648 26.87 26.46 -18.08
CA PHE A 648 27.85 25.43 -17.74
C PHE A 648 29.19 25.69 -18.43
N ALA A 649 30.30 25.45 -17.72
CA ALA A 649 31.64 25.40 -18.31
C ALA A 649 32.44 24.19 -17.81
N SER A 650 33.35 23.69 -18.64
CA SER A 650 34.29 22.62 -18.27
C SER A 650 35.72 22.97 -18.66
N THR A 651 36.70 22.50 -17.88
CA THR A 651 38.12 22.67 -18.21
C THR A 651 39.03 21.63 -17.54
N ARG A 652 40.10 21.27 -18.26
CA ARG A 652 41.25 20.50 -17.73
C ARG A 652 42.36 21.39 -17.16
N ASN A 653 42.37 22.67 -17.49
CA ASN A 653 43.47 23.59 -17.20
C ASN A 653 43.28 24.29 -15.85
N LYS A 654 44.25 24.15 -14.94
CA LYS A 654 44.18 24.74 -13.59
C LYS A 654 44.17 26.28 -13.59
N LYS A 655 44.78 26.93 -14.59
CA LYS A 655 44.77 28.41 -14.70
C LYS A 655 43.40 28.91 -15.15
N GLU A 656 42.83 28.24 -16.15
CA GLU A 656 41.49 28.50 -16.67
C GLU A 656 40.41 28.19 -15.63
N PHE A 657 40.51 27.08 -14.90
CA PHE A 657 39.59 26.75 -13.80
C PHE A 657 39.53 27.85 -12.73
N LYS A 658 40.66 28.50 -12.42
CA LYS A 658 40.70 29.66 -11.50
C LYS A 658 40.18 30.95 -12.10
N GLN A 659 40.09 31.01 -13.42
CA GLN A 659 39.55 32.15 -14.14
C GLN A 659 38.02 32.01 -14.24
N LEU A 660 37.53 30.83 -14.60
CA LEU A 660 36.11 30.47 -14.58
C LEU A 660 35.47 30.66 -13.20
N SER A 661 36.21 30.46 -12.10
CA SER A 661 35.71 30.72 -10.73
C SER A 661 35.49 32.20 -10.38
N LYS A 662 35.58 33.08 -11.38
CA LYS A 662 35.35 34.54 -11.31
C LYS A 662 34.40 35.00 -12.42
N GLU A 663 33.88 34.06 -13.21
CA GLU A 663 32.94 34.29 -14.30
C GLU A 663 31.57 33.77 -13.85
N ASP A 664 30.53 34.19 -14.56
CA ASP A 664 29.14 33.95 -14.20
C ASP A 664 28.64 32.65 -14.88
N TYR A 665 28.97 31.52 -14.26
CA TYR A 665 28.49 30.19 -14.66
C TYR A 665 27.83 29.51 -13.46
N ASP A 666 26.62 28.98 -13.66
CA ASP A 666 25.89 28.22 -12.64
C ASP A 666 26.69 26.99 -12.22
N PHE A 667 27.23 26.25 -13.19
CA PHE A 667 28.06 25.08 -12.92
C PHE A 667 29.39 25.09 -13.66
N VAL A 668 30.46 24.70 -12.96
CA VAL A 668 31.77 24.48 -13.57
C VAL A 668 32.35 23.12 -13.21
N TYR A 669 32.73 22.38 -14.24
CA TYR A 669 33.34 21.06 -14.11
C TYR A 669 34.86 21.09 -14.30
N PHE A 670 35.59 20.71 -13.25
CA PHE A 670 37.04 20.54 -13.31
C PHE A 670 37.42 19.10 -13.64
N GLU A 671 37.47 18.81 -14.95
CA GLU A 671 37.70 17.48 -15.52
C GLU A 671 38.94 16.78 -14.94
N LYS A 672 40.05 17.52 -14.75
CA LYS A 672 41.30 16.93 -14.23
C LYS A 672 41.12 16.20 -12.89
N LYS A 673 40.14 16.62 -12.10
CA LYS A 673 39.80 16.02 -10.79
C LYS A 673 38.42 15.37 -10.73
N GLY A 674 37.62 15.46 -11.79
CA GLY A 674 36.23 14.99 -11.82
C GLY A 674 35.39 15.68 -10.74
N ARG A 675 35.36 17.02 -10.73
CA ARG A 675 34.69 17.79 -9.68
C ARG A 675 33.75 18.82 -10.28
N LEU A 676 32.47 18.73 -9.92
CA LEU A 676 31.43 19.66 -10.33
C LEU A 676 31.19 20.69 -9.23
N TYR A 677 31.28 21.96 -9.60
CA TYR A 677 31.08 23.11 -8.71
C TYR A 677 29.83 23.86 -9.11
N PHE A 678 29.11 24.38 -8.12
CA PHE A 678 27.94 25.25 -8.30
C PHE A 678 28.25 26.66 -7.78
N ASP A 679 27.89 27.68 -8.55
CA ASP A 679 27.93 29.08 -8.15
C ASP A 679 26.52 29.57 -7.79
N GLY A 680 26.26 29.74 -6.48
CA GLY A 680 24.94 30.07 -5.97
C GLY A 680 24.44 31.49 -6.25
N ASN A 681 25.17 32.37 -6.92
CA ASN A 681 24.64 33.70 -7.28
C ASN A 681 25.36 34.44 -8.42
N GLY A 682 26.36 33.85 -9.06
CA GLY A 682 26.98 34.39 -10.28
C GLY A 682 27.83 35.66 -10.11
N ALA A 683 27.87 36.24 -8.90
CA ALA A 683 28.55 37.52 -8.64
C ALA A 683 29.74 37.39 -7.66
N GLU A 684 29.83 36.29 -6.92
CA GLU A 684 30.82 36.10 -5.86
C GLU A 684 32.01 35.22 -6.29
N LYS A 685 33.21 35.55 -5.77
CA LYS A 685 34.42 34.79 -6.10
C LYS A 685 34.41 33.42 -5.41
N ASN A 686 34.83 32.39 -6.14
CA ASN A 686 35.03 31.02 -5.67
C ASN A 686 33.75 30.17 -5.53
N TRP A 687 32.84 30.26 -6.52
CA TRP A 687 31.65 29.41 -6.63
C TRP A 687 30.58 29.80 -5.59
N GLY A 688 30.19 31.07 -5.59
CA GLY A 688 29.15 31.60 -4.71
C GLY A 688 29.53 31.74 -3.22
N ASN A 689 28.52 32.07 -2.41
CA ASN A 689 28.67 32.16 -0.95
C ASN A 689 28.81 30.76 -0.33
N SER A 690 29.40 30.65 0.87
CA SER A 690 29.67 29.35 1.51
C SER A 690 28.43 28.57 1.98
N SER A 691 27.24 29.16 1.90
CA SER A 691 25.95 28.57 2.31
C SER A 691 25.17 27.97 1.13
N GLU A 692 25.33 28.49 -0.08
CA GLU A 692 24.52 28.15 -1.26
C GLU A 692 25.38 27.62 -2.42
N GLY A 693 26.66 27.98 -2.49
CA GLY A 693 27.60 27.57 -3.53
C GLY A 693 28.70 26.63 -3.03
N GLY A 694 29.32 25.87 -3.95
CA GLY A 694 30.44 25.01 -3.59
C GLY A 694 30.62 23.75 -4.45
N LEU A 695 31.21 22.72 -3.84
CA LEU A 695 31.50 21.46 -4.54
C LEU A 695 30.30 20.54 -4.39
N VAL A 696 29.64 20.24 -5.50
CA VAL A 696 28.41 19.44 -5.53
C VAL A 696 28.73 17.95 -5.63
N ALA A 697 29.51 17.57 -6.64
CA ALA A 697 29.78 16.17 -6.93
C ALA A 697 31.25 15.90 -7.29
N ILE A 698 31.69 14.69 -7.00
CA ILE A 698 32.97 14.11 -7.41
C ILE A 698 32.71 12.88 -8.28
N LEU A 699 32.85 13.03 -9.59
CA LEU A 699 32.66 11.95 -10.55
C LEU A 699 33.91 11.06 -10.63
N LYS A 700 33.78 9.81 -10.22
CA LYS A 700 34.80 8.77 -10.35
C LYS A 700 34.89 8.34 -11.80
N GLY A 701 36.12 8.12 -12.28
CA GLY A 701 36.40 7.93 -13.71
C GLY A 701 36.71 9.23 -14.45
N LYS A 702 36.29 10.39 -13.91
CA LYS A 702 36.47 11.72 -14.52
C LYS A 702 35.93 11.75 -15.96
N PRO A 703 34.65 11.40 -16.16
CA PRO A 703 34.04 11.45 -17.49
C PRO A 703 34.09 12.88 -18.04
N GLU A 704 34.01 13.01 -19.35
CA GLU A 704 33.72 14.30 -19.97
C GLU A 704 32.27 14.68 -19.62
N LEU A 705 32.05 15.96 -19.32
CA LEU A 705 30.72 16.53 -19.07
C LEU A 705 30.55 17.77 -19.91
N THR A 706 29.37 17.90 -20.48
CA THR A 706 28.88 19.00 -21.29
C THR A 706 27.66 19.64 -20.62
N ALA A 707 27.15 20.73 -21.19
CA ALA A 707 25.95 21.38 -20.68
C ALA A 707 24.70 20.49 -20.82
N GLU A 708 24.66 19.59 -21.81
CA GLU A 708 23.53 18.69 -22.07
C GLU A 708 23.41 17.60 -21.00
N ASP A 709 24.53 17.28 -20.33
CA ASP A 709 24.57 16.28 -19.26
C ASP A 709 24.06 16.82 -17.92
N VAL A 710 23.77 18.13 -17.82
CA VAL A 710 23.27 18.78 -16.59
C VAL A 710 21.89 19.38 -16.87
N THR A 711 20.86 18.78 -16.29
CA THR A 711 19.45 19.13 -16.58
C THR A 711 18.80 19.86 -15.42
N LEU A 712 18.10 20.96 -15.70
CA LEU A 712 17.28 21.65 -14.71
C LEU A 712 15.91 20.96 -14.60
N LEU A 713 15.57 20.50 -13.40
CA LEU A 713 14.23 19.98 -13.09
C LEU A 713 13.25 21.16 -12.96
N ALA A 714 12.06 20.99 -13.53
CA ALA A 714 11.01 22.01 -13.57
C ALA A 714 10.39 22.27 -12.19
#